data_AF-Q6ZES8-F1
#
_entry.id   AF-Q6ZES8-F1
#
_cell.length_a   1.000
_cell.length_b   1.000
_cell.length_c   1.000
_cell.angle_alpha   90.00
_cell.angle_beta   90.00
_cell.angle_gamma   90.00
#
_symmetry.space_group_name_H-M   'P 1'
#
loop_
_entity.id
_entity.type
_entity.pdbx_description
1 polymer ?
#
loop_
_entity_poly.entity_id
_entity_poly.type
_entity_poly.pdbx_seq_one_letter_code
_entity_poly.pdbx_strand_id
1 'polypeptide(L)'
;MAHDEAEEFLATEEAEIEAVSPPATSKNLVRVYLNLVLRKWFIIVAFAGAGLVVTSYLSTQDPSTYVGRFEILIEPVTSAEKLTDASVLTRSNDLPSQELLNLDYPTQLKILKSTVLLSKIAAEVHNILPQIPEAAMLQNLQKNLIVKRVQEGNSRFDYTKILEVIYEGNDAVLVETVLKVTAEQYLQYSLQERENSLQAGVSFIDEQIPILETQIRALQGQQRTLQQRYNIISPNQQATNLNEAYQANQLDIQKIDEELEELRSLKSNLESTLGLSPSEALVVLDLSQNPERQNLLQQLQEVETMIAAESSRFTNENPIMQDLFQKRNNLQTLLETRTKEILKSSSLKGDNNPNIFMFQNTSRITMLDQLIVTQNEIAKRLTRRQVLVANQERLRINLDQFPTIAAQYDEVARQLDLKKGLLDTLANQRETLRVEAAQQDVPWKIISAPAIPRGPDGLPISFPPDPKKKMIAGMGSGLVLGLLLAIAWERSRNIFYSNSDLKFGLGYSVWGELPLLDSGIAHDKDALEDEVLPTEANEAIVAMGEDRGQQIYTNFYFQYQEQGIRSMAMTAIDNESGQASVTMQFARAAVNAGQTVLVIDTNLQHPDIHHHGNNTDELEQGLVNVLNSDTDPQQLLNLVHYEDGLAIIPVGTMNAGHPIRLQRWLSRLDPALQTLTHKYDLVIYNAPLLTVPDTPFLLNRTDGVCLIVRLKYTSQSQTHQALTTVEKFQIPVLGVIATI
;
A
#
# COMPACT_ATOMS: atom_id res chain seq x y z
N MET A 1 -0.74 -72.52 -19.58
CA MET A 1 -0.42 -73.27 -20.81
C MET A 1 -1.73 -73.89 -21.28
N ALA A 2 -2.16 -73.50 -22.48
CA ALA A 2 -3.45 -73.80 -23.13
C ALA A 2 -4.69 -73.07 -22.56
N HIS A 3 -4.85 -71.79 -22.94
CA HIS A 3 -6.11 -71.26 -23.49
C HIS A 3 -5.84 -69.88 -24.13
N ASP A 4 -4.81 -69.86 -24.97
CA ASP A 4 -4.59 -68.88 -26.03
C ASP A 4 -4.71 -69.71 -27.33
N GLU A 5 -5.34 -69.15 -28.36
CA GLU A 5 -5.68 -69.75 -29.68
C GLU A 5 -7.00 -70.54 -29.75
N ALA A 6 -8.16 -69.85 -29.72
CA ALA A 6 -9.39 -70.37 -30.37
C ALA A 6 -10.55 -69.38 -30.61
N GLU A 7 -10.51 -68.10 -30.20
CA GLU A 7 -11.58 -67.14 -30.58
C GLU A 7 -11.04 -65.81 -31.12
N GLU A 8 -9.98 -65.92 -31.91
CA GLU A 8 -9.68 -65.04 -33.04
C GLU A 8 -10.66 -65.33 -34.21
N PHE A 9 -11.97 -65.36 -33.93
CA PHE A 9 -13.00 -65.54 -34.98
C PHE A 9 -14.36 -64.87 -34.70
N LEU A 10 -14.51 -64.06 -33.65
CA LEU A 10 -15.73 -63.27 -33.41
C LEU A 10 -15.44 -61.80 -33.09
N ALA A 11 -14.37 -61.27 -33.68
CA ALA A 11 -14.09 -59.83 -33.75
C ALA A 11 -14.43 -59.28 -35.14
N THR A 12 -15.63 -59.56 -35.66
CA THR A 12 -16.19 -58.95 -36.88
C THR A 12 -17.71 -59.12 -36.96
N GLU A 13 -18.51 -58.59 -36.03
CA GLU A 13 -19.96 -58.37 -36.31
C GLU A 13 -20.71 -57.47 -35.30
N GLU A 14 -20.06 -56.47 -34.69
CA GLU A 14 -20.79 -55.43 -33.92
C GLU A 14 -20.22 -54.03 -34.20
N ALA A 15 -20.20 -53.67 -35.48
CA ALA A 15 -19.99 -52.29 -35.91
C ALA A 15 -21.19 -51.84 -36.76
N GLU A 16 -21.65 -50.63 -36.48
CA GLU A 16 -22.54 -49.78 -37.30
C GLU A 16 -24.05 -50.10 -37.30
N ILE A 17 -24.76 -49.56 -36.30
CA ILE A 17 -25.86 -48.62 -36.55
C ILE A 17 -25.78 -47.52 -35.47
N GLU A 18 -24.73 -46.69 -35.54
CA GLU A 18 -24.67 -45.44 -34.79
C GLU A 18 -25.34 -44.36 -35.64
N ALA A 19 -26.46 -43.81 -35.16
CA ALA A 19 -27.20 -42.75 -35.82
C ALA A 19 -26.32 -41.49 -35.99
N VAL A 20 -25.81 -41.29 -37.20
CA VAL A 20 -25.02 -40.11 -37.57
C VAL A 20 -25.93 -38.88 -37.58
N SER A 21 -25.84 -38.06 -36.53
CA SER A 21 -26.16 -36.64 -36.61
C SER A 21 -25.04 -35.86 -35.89
N PRO A 22 -24.28 -34.99 -36.58
CA PRO A 22 -23.20 -34.25 -35.94
C PRO A 22 -23.78 -33.13 -35.05
N PRO A 23 -23.20 -32.85 -33.88
CA PRO A 23 -23.65 -31.76 -33.02
C PRO A 23 -23.32 -30.40 -33.64
N ALA A 24 -24.30 -29.50 -33.68
CA ALA A 24 -24.15 -28.15 -34.21
C ALA A 24 -23.06 -27.36 -33.44
N THR A 25 -21.96 -27.04 -34.11
CA THR A 25 -20.84 -26.25 -33.57
C THR A 25 -21.24 -24.82 -33.19
N SER A 26 -20.89 -24.41 -31.96
CA SER A 26 -21.16 -23.11 -31.32
C SER A 26 -20.69 -21.85 -32.08
N LYS A 27 -19.81 -21.99 -33.08
CA LYS A 27 -19.31 -20.87 -33.90
C LYS A 27 -20.39 -20.21 -34.78
N ASN A 28 -21.55 -20.84 -34.97
CA ASN A 28 -22.60 -20.30 -35.84
C ASN A 28 -23.61 -19.39 -35.13
N LEU A 29 -23.71 -19.42 -33.79
CA LEU A 29 -24.67 -18.58 -33.04
C LEU A 29 -24.40 -17.09 -33.24
N VAL A 30 -23.13 -16.67 -33.24
CA VAL A 30 -22.75 -15.26 -33.45
C VAL A 30 -23.19 -14.76 -34.83
N ARG A 31 -23.09 -15.58 -35.88
CA ARG A 31 -23.55 -15.23 -37.23
C ARG A 31 -25.07 -15.08 -37.30
N VAL A 32 -25.82 -15.91 -36.57
CA VAL A 32 -27.28 -15.79 -36.48
C VAL A 32 -27.69 -14.47 -35.81
N TYR A 33 -27.09 -14.14 -34.67
CA TYR A 33 -27.37 -12.87 -33.98
C TYR A 33 -26.87 -11.65 -34.76
N LEU A 34 -25.76 -11.76 -35.50
CA LEU A 34 -25.28 -10.69 -36.37
C LEU A 34 -26.23 -10.42 -37.53
N ASN A 35 -26.77 -11.47 -38.16
CA ASN A 35 -27.77 -11.34 -39.20
C ASN A 35 -29.09 -10.76 -38.68
N LEU A 36 -29.47 -11.09 -37.44
CA LEU A 36 -30.62 -10.49 -36.76
C LEU A 36 -30.42 -8.97 -36.54
N VAL A 37 -29.24 -8.57 -36.08
CA VAL A 37 -28.87 -7.15 -35.94
C VAL A 37 -28.90 -6.45 -37.30
N LEU A 38 -28.38 -7.07 -38.37
CA LEU A 38 -28.40 -6.50 -39.72
C LEU A 38 -29.81 -6.37 -40.30
N ARG A 39 -30.74 -7.29 -40.00
CA ARG A 39 -32.12 -7.25 -40.49
C ARG A 39 -33.00 -6.24 -39.73
N LYS A 40 -32.69 -5.98 -38.46
CA LYS A 40 -33.50 -5.14 -37.55
C LYS A 40 -32.76 -3.90 -37.02
N TRP A 41 -31.67 -3.50 -37.68
CA TRP A 41 -30.80 -2.41 -37.22
C TRP A 41 -31.55 -1.09 -36.99
N PHE A 42 -32.60 -0.83 -37.77
CA PHE A 42 -33.44 0.36 -37.63
C PHE A 42 -34.14 0.46 -36.26
N ILE A 43 -34.51 -0.67 -35.63
CA ILE A 43 -35.11 -0.69 -34.29
C ILE A 43 -34.05 -0.27 -33.26
N ILE A 44 -32.84 -0.81 -33.37
CA ILE A 44 -31.74 -0.53 -32.44
C ILE A 44 -31.36 0.96 -32.50
N VAL A 45 -31.24 1.52 -33.72
CA VAL A 45 -30.92 2.93 -33.92
C VAL A 45 -32.05 3.85 -33.44
N ALA A 46 -33.31 3.49 -33.65
CA ALA A 46 -34.45 4.28 -33.18
C ALA A 46 -34.47 4.42 -31.65
N PHE A 47 -34.25 3.32 -30.92
CA PHE A 47 -34.24 3.35 -29.44
C PHE A 47 -33.00 4.04 -28.87
N ALA A 48 -31.83 3.88 -29.49
CA ALA A 48 -30.63 4.64 -29.11
C ALA A 48 -30.81 6.15 -29.31
N GLY A 49 -31.42 6.55 -30.44
CA GLY A 49 -31.78 7.94 -30.73
C GLY A 49 -32.81 8.50 -29.74
N ALA A 50 -33.85 7.74 -29.43
CA ALA A 50 -34.84 8.13 -28.42
C ALA A 50 -34.22 8.32 -27.04
N GLY A 51 -33.31 7.42 -26.62
CA GLY A 51 -32.58 7.54 -25.36
C GLY A 51 -31.71 8.81 -25.29
N LEU A 52 -31.05 9.18 -26.39
CA LEU A 52 -30.31 10.44 -26.49
C LEU A 52 -31.22 11.66 -26.38
N VAL A 53 -32.36 11.67 -27.08
CA VAL A 53 -33.31 12.80 -27.04
C VAL A 53 -33.90 12.97 -25.64
N VAL A 54 -34.35 11.88 -25.01
CA VAL A 54 -34.93 11.92 -23.66
C VAL A 54 -33.91 12.42 -22.64
N THR A 55 -32.69 11.88 -22.66
CA THR A 55 -31.65 12.31 -21.70
C THR A 55 -31.13 13.73 -21.96
N SER A 56 -31.07 14.16 -23.22
CA SER A 56 -30.79 15.56 -23.56
C SER A 56 -31.88 16.49 -23.04
N TYR A 57 -33.15 16.14 -23.21
CA TYR A 57 -34.28 16.92 -22.71
C TYR A 57 -34.28 17.00 -21.17
N LEU A 58 -34.08 15.87 -20.49
CA LEU A 58 -33.97 15.84 -19.02
C LEU A 58 -32.77 16.67 -18.53
N SER A 59 -31.65 16.67 -19.24
CA SER A 59 -30.49 17.49 -18.90
C SER A 59 -30.75 18.99 -19.02
N THR A 60 -31.71 19.42 -19.85
CA THR A 60 -32.12 20.83 -19.91
C THR A 60 -33.04 21.27 -18.77
N GLN A 61 -33.60 20.33 -18.01
CA GLN A 61 -34.45 20.62 -16.85
C GLN A 61 -33.66 20.67 -15.53
N ASP A 62 -32.42 20.17 -15.51
CA ASP A 62 -31.58 20.26 -14.32
C ASP A 62 -31.26 21.75 -14.04
N PRO A 63 -31.32 22.18 -12.76
CA PRO A 63 -31.03 23.56 -12.41
C PRO A 63 -29.58 23.92 -12.72
N SER A 64 -29.35 25.13 -13.22
CA SER A 64 -28.00 25.65 -13.40
C SER A 64 -27.28 25.77 -12.06
N THR A 65 -26.00 25.41 -12.05
CA THR A 65 -25.13 25.48 -10.87
C THR A 65 -24.35 26.79 -10.86
N TYR A 66 -24.33 27.47 -9.73
CA TYR A 66 -23.46 28.60 -9.45
C TYR A 66 -22.23 28.10 -8.70
N VAL A 67 -21.06 28.59 -9.12
CA VAL A 67 -19.77 28.26 -8.50
C VAL A 67 -19.15 29.56 -8.01
N GLY A 68 -18.97 29.68 -6.71
CA GLY A 68 -18.23 30.79 -6.13
C GLY A 68 -16.93 30.31 -5.49
N ARG A 69 -15.98 31.24 -5.33
CA ARG A 69 -14.69 30.95 -4.72
C ARG A 69 -14.15 32.13 -3.90
N PHE A 70 -13.25 31.83 -2.99
CA PHE A 70 -12.36 32.80 -2.37
C PHE A 70 -11.01 32.15 -2.05
N GLU A 71 -10.01 33.00 -1.88
CA GLU A 71 -8.66 32.57 -1.55
C GLU A 71 -8.26 33.15 -0.20
N ILE A 72 -7.66 32.31 0.63
CA ILE A 72 -7.18 32.68 1.95
C ILE A 72 -5.71 32.30 2.08
N LEU A 73 -4.89 33.26 2.50
CA LEU A 73 -3.49 33.03 2.84
C LEU A 73 -3.41 32.51 4.27
N ILE A 74 -2.77 31.35 4.41
CA ILE A 74 -2.51 30.74 5.70
C ILE A 74 -1.04 30.95 6.03
N GLU A 75 -0.77 31.85 6.98
CA GLU A 75 0.56 32.00 7.57
C GLU A 75 0.77 30.97 8.69
N PRO A 76 2.01 30.51 8.91
CA PRO A 76 2.32 29.71 10.07
C PRO A 76 2.10 30.49 11.37
N VAL A 77 1.59 29.78 12.38
CA VAL A 77 1.75 30.11 13.80
C VAL A 77 3.17 30.64 14.02
N THR A 78 3.31 31.77 14.72
CA THR A 78 4.56 32.54 14.78
C THR A 78 5.71 31.65 15.27
N SER A 79 6.95 31.98 14.91
CA SER A 79 8.13 31.25 15.38
C SER A 79 8.18 31.13 16.92
N ALA A 80 7.61 32.12 17.63
CA ALA A 80 7.47 32.14 19.08
C ALA A 80 6.56 31.03 19.62
N GLU A 81 5.51 30.69 18.89
CA GLU A 81 4.50 29.71 19.25
C GLU A 81 5.00 28.27 19.02
N LYS A 82 5.76 28.04 17.93
CA LYS A 82 6.43 26.75 17.67
C LYS A 82 7.55 26.41 18.65
N LEU A 83 8.12 27.42 19.32
CA LEU A 83 9.12 27.24 20.38
C LEU A 83 8.49 26.74 21.71
N THR A 84 7.16 26.73 21.83
CA THR A 84 6.46 26.18 22.99
C THR A 84 6.21 24.68 22.89
N ASP A 85 6.48 24.09 21.72
CA ASP A 85 6.38 22.66 21.50
C ASP A 85 7.46 21.96 22.35
N ALA A 86 7.03 21.14 23.30
CA ALA A 86 7.91 20.47 24.26
C ALA A 86 9.01 19.65 23.56
N SER A 87 8.75 19.21 22.32
CA SER A 87 9.70 18.49 21.47
C SER A 87 10.89 19.35 20.99
N VAL A 88 10.69 20.67 20.85
CA VAL A 88 11.72 21.65 20.43
C VAL A 88 12.58 22.07 21.63
N LEU A 89 11.97 22.23 22.81
CA LEU A 89 12.68 22.62 24.04
C LEU A 89 13.50 21.48 24.68
N THR A 90 13.14 20.23 24.42
CA THR A 90 13.79 19.04 25.04
C THR A 90 15.00 18.51 24.26
N ARG A 91 15.25 18.97 23.02
CA ARG A 91 16.41 18.55 22.21
C ARG A 91 17.50 19.60 22.27
N SER A 92 18.41 19.45 23.23
CA SER A 92 19.40 20.45 23.61
C SER A 92 20.62 20.60 22.69
N ASN A 93 20.64 20.11 21.44
CA ASN A 93 21.87 20.22 20.61
C ASN A 93 21.72 20.27 19.08
N ASP A 94 20.53 20.08 18.50
CA ASP A 94 20.34 20.16 17.04
C ASP A 94 19.39 21.32 16.70
N LEU A 95 19.81 22.18 15.76
CA LEU A 95 18.87 23.15 15.17
C LEU A 95 17.68 22.38 14.59
N PRO A 96 16.44 22.84 14.82
CA PRO A 96 15.27 22.21 14.24
C PRO A 96 15.39 22.21 12.71
N SER A 97 15.26 21.02 12.10
CA SER A 97 15.21 20.89 10.64
C SER A 97 14.10 21.79 10.10
N GLN A 98 14.39 22.57 9.05
CA GLN A 98 13.43 23.50 8.42
C GLN A 98 12.10 22.85 8.04
N GLU A 99 12.06 21.53 7.82
CA GLU A 99 10.82 20.78 7.57
C GLU A 99 9.85 20.73 8.76
N LEU A 100 10.33 20.75 10.01
CA LEU A 100 9.48 20.83 11.21
C LEU A 100 8.86 22.24 11.38
N LEU A 101 9.48 23.25 10.77
CA LEU A 101 8.97 24.62 10.73
C LEU A 101 7.93 24.83 9.62
N ASN A 102 7.69 23.84 8.75
CA ASN A 102 6.63 23.91 7.74
C ASN A 102 5.25 23.63 8.35
N LEU A 103 4.21 24.14 7.70
CA LEU A 103 2.82 23.97 8.11
C LEU A 103 2.31 22.60 7.65
N ASP A 104 1.65 21.84 8.53
CA ASP A 104 0.98 20.58 8.18
C ASP A 104 -0.36 20.84 7.47
N TYR A 105 -0.27 21.25 6.20
CA TYR A 105 -1.43 21.53 5.37
C TYR A 105 -2.40 20.35 5.22
N PRO A 106 -1.96 19.09 5.05
CA PRO A 106 -2.88 17.94 5.03
C PRO A 106 -3.80 17.88 6.25
N THR A 107 -3.27 18.10 7.45
CA THR A 107 -4.05 18.10 8.69
C THR A 107 -5.00 19.29 8.73
N GLN A 108 -4.54 20.49 8.38
CA GLN A 108 -5.41 21.67 8.34
C GLN A 108 -6.57 21.52 7.35
N LEU A 109 -6.32 20.98 6.14
CA LEU A 109 -7.38 20.72 5.16
C LEU A 109 -8.44 19.75 5.69
N LYS A 110 -8.03 18.77 6.49
CA LYS A 110 -8.94 17.81 7.12
C LYS A 110 -9.76 18.45 8.24
N ILE A 111 -9.16 19.35 9.03
CA ILE A 111 -9.85 20.10 10.07
C ILE A 111 -10.87 21.07 9.45
N LEU A 112 -10.49 21.79 8.39
CA LEU A 112 -11.38 22.71 7.66
C LEU A 112 -12.60 22.02 7.04
N LYS A 113 -12.48 20.73 6.72
CA LYS A 113 -13.59 19.89 6.22
C LYS A 113 -14.24 19.04 7.31
N SER A 114 -13.85 19.23 8.58
CA SER A 114 -14.38 18.42 9.68
C SER A 114 -15.84 18.76 9.96
N THR A 115 -16.60 17.76 10.40
CA THR A 115 -18.01 17.94 10.75
C THR A 115 -18.23 19.03 11.80
N VAL A 116 -17.28 19.21 12.72
CA VAL A 116 -17.34 20.23 13.78
C VAL A 116 -17.31 21.65 13.23
N LEU A 117 -16.45 21.91 12.23
CA LEU A 117 -16.37 23.23 11.60
C LEU A 117 -17.54 23.45 10.64
N LEU A 118 -17.86 22.43 9.84
CA LEU A 118 -18.98 22.50 8.89
C LEU A 118 -20.34 22.65 9.57
N SER A 119 -20.54 22.09 10.76
CA SER A 119 -21.79 22.30 11.51
C SER A 119 -21.95 23.72 12.02
N LYS A 120 -20.85 24.38 12.45
CA LYS A 120 -20.89 25.80 12.82
C LYS A 120 -21.26 26.68 11.63
N ILE A 121 -20.65 26.41 10.47
CA ILE A 121 -21.00 27.09 9.21
C ILE A 121 -22.46 26.81 8.85
N ALA A 122 -22.93 25.56 8.94
CA ALA A 122 -24.30 25.18 8.62
C ALA A 122 -25.32 25.91 9.52
N ALA A 123 -25.06 25.99 10.82
CA ALA A 123 -25.91 26.70 11.78
C ALA A 123 -25.98 28.20 11.49
N GLU A 124 -24.84 28.84 11.19
CA GLU A 124 -24.81 30.28 10.88
C GLU A 124 -25.45 30.60 9.52
N VAL A 125 -25.24 29.75 8.51
CA VAL A 125 -25.95 29.90 7.23
C VAL A 125 -27.45 29.67 7.42
N HIS A 126 -27.88 28.71 8.25
CA HIS A 126 -29.30 28.50 8.57
C HIS A 126 -29.93 29.72 9.25
N ASN A 127 -29.19 30.41 10.13
CA ASN A 127 -29.67 31.65 10.76
C ASN A 127 -29.93 32.77 9.73
N ILE A 128 -29.12 32.85 8.67
CA ILE A 128 -29.27 33.83 7.59
C ILE A 128 -30.33 33.38 6.56
N LEU A 129 -30.40 32.09 6.27
CA LEU A 129 -31.31 31.46 5.29
C LEU A 129 -32.14 30.35 5.94
N PRO A 130 -33.21 30.68 6.70
CA PRO A 130 -33.99 29.70 7.47
C PRO A 130 -34.74 28.67 6.62
N GLN A 131 -34.86 28.93 5.31
CA GLN A 131 -35.58 28.08 4.36
C GLN A 131 -34.92 26.72 4.14
N ILE A 132 -33.61 26.58 4.46
CA ILE A 132 -32.86 25.33 4.31
C ILE A 132 -32.62 24.75 5.70
N PRO A 133 -33.11 23.53 6.02
CA PRO A 133 -32.83 22.89 7.30
C PRO A 133 -31.33 22.72 7.56
N GLU A 134 -30.88 22.93 8.80
CA GLU A 134 -29.46 22.82 9.18
C GLU A 134 -28.83 21.48 8.76
N ALA A 135 -29.54 20.37 8.97
CA ALA A 135 -29.06 19.04 8.58
C ALA A 135 -28.86 18.89 7.06
N ALA A 136 -29.75 19.50 6.26
CA ALA A 136 -29.62 19.50 4.80
C ALA A 136 -28.46 20.39 4.35
N MET A 137 -28.25 21.53 5.01
CA MET A 137 -27.12 22.42 4.76
C MET A 137 -25.79 21.72 5.05
N LEU A 138 -25.68 21.02 6.18
CA LEU A 138 -24.46 20.27 6.53
C LEU A 138 -24.12 19.23 5.46
N GLN A 139 -25.12 18.50 4.95
CA GLN A 139 -24.91 17.52 3.89
C GLN A 139 -24.48 18.19 2.57
N ASN A 140 -25.06 19.35 2.24
CA ASN A 140 -24.66 20.13 1.07
C ASN A 140 -23.22 20.64 1.18
N LEU A 141 -22.81 21.15 2.35
CA LEU A 141 -21.44 21.58 2.61
C LEU A 141 -20.45 20.43 2.46
N GLN A 142 -20.73 19.26 3.04
CA GLN A 142 -19.85 18.09 2.91
C GLN A 142 -19.65 17.62 1.47
N LYS A 143 -20.68 17.77 0.64
CA LYS A 143 -20.66 17.34 -0.77
C LYS A 143 -20.05 18.38 -1.70
N ASN A 144 -20.40 19.65 -1.51
CA ASN A 144 -20.16 20.70 -2.50
C ASN A 144 -19.12 21.75 -2.06
N LEU A 145 -18.65 21.74 -0.80
CA LEU A 145 -17.55 22.62 -0.35
C LEU A 145 -16.21 21.95 -0.61
N ILE A 146 -15.42 22.56 -1.48
CA ILE A 146 -14.09 22.08 -1.87
C ILE A 146 -13.06 23.05 -1.33
N VAL A 147 -12.18 22.56 -0.45
CA VAL A 147 -10.99 23.28 0.00
C VAL A 147 -9.76 22.58 -0.57
N LYS A 148 -8.90 23.32 -1.26
CA LYS A 148 -7.65 22.80 -1.85
C LYS A 148 -6.55 23.87 -1.82
N ARG A 149 -5.30 23.45 -1.96
CA ARG A 149 -4.16 24.37 -2.09
C ARG A 149 -4.03 24.86 -3.53
N VAL A 150 -3.68 26.13 -3.70
CA VAL A 150 -3.33 26.68 -5.00
C VAL A 150 -1.94 26.16 -5.39
N GLN A 151 -1.81 25.65 -6.62
CA GLN A 151 -0.56 25.13 -7.17
C GLN A 151 -0.11 26.03 -8.32
N GLU A 152 1.15 26.48 -8.28
CA GLU A 152 1.75 27.33 -9.31
C GLU A 152 2.84 26.55 -10.07
N GLY A 153 2.42 25.58 -10.90
CA GLY A 153 3.34 24.75 -11.68
C GLY A 153 2.93 23.28 -11.74
N ASN A 154 3.80 22.44 -12.29
CA ASN A 154 3.57 21.00 -12.46
C ASN A 154 4.34 20.14 -11.44
N SER A 155 5.19 20.73 -10.60
CA SER A 155 5.94 20.00 -9.58
C SER A 155 5.11 19.74 -8.32
N ARG A 156 5.45 18.66 -7.60
CA ARG A 156 4.86 18.35 -6.29
C ARG A 156 5.23 19.35 -5.18
N PHE A 157 6.21 20.24 -5.45
CA PHE A 157 6.68 21.25 -4.51
C PHE A 157 6.12 22.65 -4.79
N ASP A 158 5.37 22.84 -5.88
CA ASP A 158 4.88 24.15 -6.34
C ASP A 158 3.57 24.57 -5.64
N TYR A 159 3.28 24.04 -4.45
CA TYR A 159 2.08 24.42 -3.70
C TYR A 159 2.33 25.69 -2.90
N THR A 160 1.47 26.68 -3.09
CA THR A 160 1.53 27.93 -2.34
C THR A 160 1.00 27.74 -0.91
N LYS A 161 1.08 28.82 -0.11
CA LYS A 161 0.45 28.93 1.21
C LYS A 161 -1.03 29.34 1.14
N ILE A 162 -1.57 29.45 -0.06
CA ILE A 162 -2.93 29.94 -0.32
C ILE A 162 -3.86 28.73 -0.46
N LEU A 163 -4.98 28.77 0.26
CA LEU A 163 -6.09 27.85 0.05
C LEU A 163 -7.15 28.50 -0.82
N GLU A 164 -7.58 27.76 -1.85
CA GLU A 164 -8.78 28.07 -2.62
C GLU A 164 -9.96 27.31 -2.01
N VAL A 165 -10.99 28.04 -1.62
CA VAL A 165 -12.27 27.52 -1.12
C VAL A 165 -13.31 27.75 -2.20
N ILE A 166 -13.96 26.68 -2.63
CA ILE A 166 -14.96 26.67 -3.70
C ILE A 166 -16.25 26.06 -3.14
N TYR A 167 -17.39 26.64 -3.49
CA TYR A 167 -18.69 26.08 -3.17
C TYR A 167 -19.60 26.08 -4.40
N GLU A 168 -20.26 24.95 -4.63
CA GLU A 168 -21.19 24.74 -5.75
C GLU A 168 -22.64 24.62 -5.23
N GLY A 169 -23.55 25.40 -5.79
CA GLY A 169 -24.96 25.39 -5.37
C GLY A 169 -25.92 25.86 -6.46
N ASN A 170 -27.21 25.56 -6.29
CA ASN A 170 -28.24 25.84 -7.30
C ASN A 170 -28.81 27.27 -7.21
N ASP A 171 -28.43 28.02 -6.19
CA ASP A 171 -28.88 29.39 -5.94
C ASP A 171 -27.67 30.28 -5.68
N ALA A 172 -27.59 31.40 -6.41
CA ALA A 172 -26.52 32.37 -6.27
C ALA A 172 -26.48 32.99 -4.87
N VAL A 173 -27.63 33.28 -4.26
CA VAL A 173 -27.71 33.88 -2.92
C VAL A 173 -27.17 32.90 -1.87
N LEU A 174 -27.55 31.62 -2.00
CA LEU A 174 -27.03 30.55 -1.16
C LEU A 174 -25.50 30.44 -1.27
N VAL A 175 -24.96 30.41 -2.48
CA VAL A 175 -23.51 30.24 -2.71
C VAL A 175 -22.73 31.42 -2.13
N GLU A 176 -23.19 32.66 -2.35
CA GLU A 176 -22.54 33.86 -1.83
C GLU A 176 -22.59 33.89 -0.29
N THR A 177 -23.73 33.52 0.32
CA THR A 177 -23.89 33.44 1.77
C THR A 177 -22.98 32.37 2.38
N VAL A 178 -22.96 31.17 1.80
CA VAL A 178 -22.12 30.06 2.27
C VAL A 178 -20.64 30.46 2.24
N LEU A 179 -20.16 31.05 1.15
CA LEU A 179 -18.75 31.44 1.05
C LEU A 179 -18.39 32.57 2.01
N LYS A 180 -19.29 33.54 2.21
CA LYS A 180 -19.09 34.63 3.19
C LYS A 180 -19.00 34.08 4.62
N VAL A 181 -19.97 33.27 5.04
CA VAL A 181 -19.97 32.64 6.37
C VAL A 181 -18.77 31.72 6.54
N THR A 182 -18.42 30.94 5.51
CA THR A 182 -17.24 30.07 5.55
C THR A 182 -15.95 30.87 5.75
N ALA A 183 -15.79 31.99 5.04
CA ALA A 183 -14.63 32.87 5.21
C ALA A 183 -14.56 33.44 6.63
N GLU A 184 -15.68 33.95 7.16
CA GLU A 184 -15.77 34.49 8.53
C GLU A 184 -15.47 33.41 9.59
N GLN A 185 -16.05 32.20 9.44
CA GLN A 185 -15.82 31.06 10.33
C GLN A 185 -14.38 30.55 10.27
N TYR A 186 -13.73 30.58 9.10
CA TYR A 186 -12.32 30.19 8.96
C TYR A 186 -11.41 31.19 9.67
N LEU A 187 -11.68 32.50 9.54
CA LEU A 187 -10.94 33.53 10.27
C LEU A 187 -11.13 33.38 11.79
N GLN A 188 -12.36 33.15 12.26
CA GLN A 188 -12.64 32.91 13.68
C GLN A 188 -11.93 31.66 14.20
N TYR A 189 -11.96 30.56 13.45
CA TYR A 189 -11.23 29.34 13.80
C TYR A 189 -9.74 29.61 13.92
N SER A 190 -9.14 30.36 13.00
CA SER A 190 -7.72 30.68 13.02
C SER A 190 -7.31 31.51 14.24
N LEU A 191 -8.17 32.45 14.65
CA LEU A 191 -7.94 33.28 15.83
C LEU A 191 -8.08 32.45 17.11
N GLN A 192 -9.12 31.61 17.20
CA GLN A 192 -9.32 30.72 18.35
C GLN A 192 -8.19 29.70 18.50
N GLU A 193 -7.72 29.11 17.39
CA GLU A 193 -6.60 28.17 17.41
C GLU A 193 -5.35 28.85 17.95
N ARG A 194 -5.03 30.06 17.46
CA ARG A 194 -3.91 30.87 17.93
C ARG A 194 -4.02 31.21 19.42
N GLU A 195 -5.18 31.68 19.88
CA GLU A 195 -5.40 31.97 21.30
C GLU A 195 -5.17 30.73 22.17
N ASN A 196 -5.69 29.58 21.74
CA ASN A 196 -5.54 28.31 22.44
C ASN A 196 -4.06 27.87 22.49
N SER A 197 -3.32 27.98 21.38
CA SER A 197 -1.91 27.59 21.33
C SER A 197 -1.00 28.55 22.11
N LEU A 198 -1.21 29.86 22.03
CA LEU A 198 -0.51 30.83 22.88
C LEU A 198 -0.78 30.58 24.37
N GLN A 199 -2.05 30.33 24.75
CA GLN A 199 -2.41 30.05 26.14
C GLN A 199 -1.81 28.74 26.64
N ALA A 200 -1.82 27.69 25.81
CA ALA A 200 -1.18 26.41 26.13
C ALA A 200 0.33 26.59 26.32
N GLY A 201 0.99 27.36 25.45
CA GLY A 201 2.41 27.68 25.56
C GLY A 201 2.76 28.46 26.82
N VAL A 202 1.98 29.49 27.17
CA VAL A 202 2.15 30.23 28.44
C VAL A 202 1.95 29.32 29.63
N SER A 203 0.92 28.46 29.61
CA SER A 203 0.59 27.54 30.70
C SER A 203 1.70 26.49 30.90
N PHE A 204 2.26 25.95 29.82
CA PHE A 204 3.43 25.06 29.88
C PHE A 204 4.62 25.75 30.56
N ILE A 205 4.94 26.99 30.19
CA ILE A 205 6.04 27.74 30.80
C ILE A 205 5.76 28.03 32.28
N ASP A 206 4.53 28.45 32.61
CA ASP A 206 4.11 28.73 33.99
C ASP A 206 4.16 27.48 34.89
N GLU A 207 3.99 26.27 34.34
CA GLU A 207 4.21 25.00 35.06
C GLU A 207 5.71 24.66 35.24
N GLN A 208 6.57 24.99 34.26
CA GLN A 208 8.01 24.67 34.32
C GLN A 208 8.82 25.61 35.22
N ILE A 209 8.46 26.90 35.27
CA ILE A 209 9.20 27.90 36.08
C ILE A 209 9.33 27.48 37.56
N PRO A 210 8.25 27.10 38.28
CA PRO A 210 8.35 26.68 39.69
C PRO A 210 9.24 25.44 39.91
N ILE A 211 9.26 24.53 38.93
CA ILE A 211 10.10 23.33 38.96
C ILE A 211 11.58 23.75 38.87
N LEU A 212 11.92 24.62 37.91
CA LEU A 212 13.28 25.16 37.75
C LEU A 212 13.72 25.97 38.97
N GLU A 213 12.85 26.83 39.52
CA GLU A 213 13.15 27.57 40.74
C GLU A 213 13.48 26.63 41.91
N THR A 214 12.74 25.54 42.06
CA THR A 214 12.98 24.55 43.12
C THR A 214 14.31 23.83 42.91
N GLN A 215 14.65 23.48 41.67
CA GLN A 215 15.95 22.91 41.33
C GLN A 215 17.09 23.90 41.61
N ILE A 216 16.93 25.18 41.23
CA ILE A 216 17.91 26.24 41.52
C ILE A 216 18.08 26.42 43.02
N ARG A 217 16.99 26.47 43.81
CA ARG A 217 17.07 26.56 45.28
C ARG A 217 17.83 25.37 45.88
N ALA A 218 17.59 24.16 45.36
CA ALA A 218 18.31 22.96 45.79
C ALA A 218 19.83 23.05 45.47
N LEU A 219 20.19 23.44 44.25
CA LEU A 219 21.59 23.63 43.83
C LEU A 219 22.29 24.75 44.63
N GLN A 220 21.60 25.87 44.88
CA GLN A 220 22.10 26.93 45.77
C GLN A 220 22.32 26.42 47.20
N GLY A 221 21.45 25.53 47.69
CA GLY A 221 21.60 24.88 48.99
C GLY A 221 22.81 23.96 49.04
N GLN A 222 23.04 23.18 47.97
CA GLN A 222 24.24 22.33 47.84
C GLN A 222 25.52 23.17 47.79
N GLN A 223 25.52 24.24 46.99
CA GLN A 223 26.65 25.18 46.91
C GLN A 223 26.95 25.80 48.28
N ARG A 224 25.94 26.31 48.99
CA ARG A 224 26.09 26.86 50.35
C ARG A 224 26.61 25.81 51.33
N THR A 225 26.15 24.57 51.23
CA THR A 225 26.63 23.46 52.07
C THR A 225 28.12 23.20 51.86
N LEU A 226 28.59 23.20 50.61
CA LEU A 226 30.01 23.06 50.27
C LEU A 226 30.83 24.25 50.81
N GLN A 227 30.34 25.48 50.62
CA GLN A 227 31.00 26.69 51.12
C GLN A 227 31.13 26.67 52.65
N GLN A 228 30.08 26.31 53.38
CA GLN A 228 30.09 26.26 54.85
C GLN A 228 30.95 25.12 55.39
N ARG A 229 30.85 23.92 54.82
CA ARG A 229 31.58 22.74 55.29
C ARG A 229 33.09 22.89 55.15
N TYR A 230 33.54 23.53 54.07
CA TYR A 230 34.97 23.67 53.76
C TYR A 230 35.49 25.11 53.90
N ASN A 231 34.65 26.03 54.37
CA ASN A 231 34.95 27.46 54.51
C ASN A 231 35.52 28.08 53.22
N ILE A 232 34.90 27.75 52.08
CA ILE A 232 35.35 28.16 50.74
C ILE A 232 34.48 29.29 50.23
N ILE A 233 35.08 30.41 49.85
CA ILE A 233 34.40 31.48 49.11
C ILE A 233 34.62 31.29 47.59
N SER A 234 35.85 30.92 47.20
CA SER A 234 36.21 30.60 45.81
C SER A 234 37.25 29.47 45.81
N PRO A 235 36.95 28.29 45.24
CA PRO A 235 37.84 27.14 45.31
C PRO A 235 39.22 27.41 44.70
N ASN A 236 39.28 28.02 43.52
CA ASN A 236 40.55 28.29 42.83
C ASN A 236 41.47 29.20 43.65
N GLN A 237 40.93 30.27 44.24
CA GLN A 237 41.71 31.17 45.09
C GLN A 237 42.19 30.48 46.38
N GLN A 238 41.36 29.61 46.96
CA GLN A 238 41.74 28.89 48.18
C GLN A 238 42.84 27.85 47.89
N ALA A 239 42.77 27.17 46.73
CA ALA A 239 43.78 26.23 46.30
C ALA A 239 45.15 26.90 46.07
N THR A 240 45.16 28.07 45.42
CA THR A 240 46.39 28.86 45.24
C THR A 240 46.98 29.28 46.59
N ASN A 241 46.16 29.80 47.51
CA ASN A 241 46.61 30.21 48.83
C ASN A 241 47.18 29.03 49.65
N LEU A 242 46.56 27.85 49.56
CA LEU A 242 47.05 26.63 50.23
C LEU A 242 48.39 26.17 49.65
N ASN A 243 48.53 26.19 48.32
CA ASN A 243 49.77 25.82 47.66
C ASN A 243 50.89 26.80 48.00
N GLU A 244 50.63 28.10 47.99
CA GLU A 244 51.57 29.13 48.42
C GLU A 244 52.01 28.94 49.88
N ALA A 245 51.08 28.65 50.79
CA ALA A 245 51.40 28.34 52.19
C ALA A 245 52.24 27.07 52.33
N TYR A 246 51.98 26.04 51.52
CA TYR A 246 52.78 24.81 51.48
C TYR A 246 54.21 25.08 51.00
N GLN A 247 54.37 25.82 49.90
CA GLN A 247 55.67 26.19 49.35
C GLN A 247 56.47 27.07 50.35
N ALA A 248 55.82 28.04 50.99
CA ALA A 248 56.45 28.87 52.01
C ALA A 248 56.93 28.04 53.21
N ASN A 249 56.10 27.12 53.71
CA ASN A 249 56.48 26.23 54.81
C ASN A 249 57.59 25.25 54.42
N GLN A 250 57.61 24.77 53.16
CA GLN A 250 58.69 23.94 52.63
C GLN A 250 60.02 24.71 52.57
N LEU A 251 59.98 25.97 52.16
CA LEU A 251 61.14 26.86 52.10
C LEU A 251 61.68 27.19 53.52
N ASP A 252 60.79 27.36 54.50
CA ASP A 252 61.19 27.53 55.91
C ASP A 252 61.85 26.25 56.48
N ILE A 253 61.39 25.06 56.08
CA ILE A 253 62.04 23.79 56.45
C ILE A 253 63.44 23.72 55.83
N GLN A 254 63.58 24.05 54.55
CA GLN A 254 64.88 24.05 53.87
C GLN A 254 65.89 25.00 54.53
N LYS A 255 65.47 26.23 54.85
CA LYS A 255 66.32 27.19 55.57
C LYS A 255 66.77 26.65 56.93
N ILE A 256 65.87 26.03 57.69
CA ILE A 256 66.23 25.44 58.98
C ILE A 256 67.16 24.23 58.80
N ASP A 257 66.99 23.44 57.75
CA ASP A 257 67.87 22.31 57.44
C ASP A 257 69.28 22.80 57.06
N GLU A 258 69.39 23.89 56.29
CA GLU A 258 70.66 24.57 56.00
C GLU A 258 71.34 25.09 57.28
N GLU A 259 70.61 25.85 58.11
CA GLU A 259 71.11 26.36 59.40
C GLU A 259 71.54 25.21 60.35
N LEU A 260 70.79 24.11 60.37
CA LEU A 260 71.13 22.94 61.18
C LEU A 260 72.42 22.27 60.71
N GLU A 261 72.65 22.20 59.39
CA GLU A 261 73.86 21.60 58.84
C GLU A 261 75.10 22.47 59.13
N GLU A 262 74.96 23.80 59.03
CA GLU A 262 76.01 24.74 59.44
C GLU A 262 76.37 24.59 60.93
N LEU A 263 75.35 24.56 61.81
CA LEU A 263 75.56 24.39 63.25
C LEU A 263 76.15 23.00 63.60
N ARG A 264 75.75 21.94 62.90
CA ARG A 264 76.32 20.60 63.06
C ARG A 264 77.78 20.53 62.65
N SER A 265 78.12 21.16 61.52
CA SER A 265 79.51 21.30 61.06
C SER A 265 80.35 22.07 62.08
N LEU A 266 79.85 23.22 62.56
CA LEU A 266 80.51 24.00 63.61
C LEU A 266 80.71 23.18 64.90
N LYS A 267 79.65 22.50 65.36
CA LYS A 267 79.72 21.60 66.51
C LYS A 267 80.79 20.52 66.30
N SER A 268 80.81 19.84 65.17
CA SER A 268 81.78 18.78 64.87
C SER A 268 83.22 19.32 64.85
N ASN A 269 83.45 20.52 64.32
CA ASN A 269 84.76 21.17 64.34
C ASN A 269 85.20 21.52 65.76
N LEU A 270 84.28 22.02 66.60
CA LEU A 270 84.54 22.32 68.01
C LEU A 270 84.81 21.05 68.82
N GLU A 271 83.99 19.99 68.65
CA GLU A 271 84.20 18.68 69.27
C GLU A 271 85.57 18.09 68.89
N SER A 272 85.96 18.16 67.61
CA SER A 272 87.27 17.67 67.16
C SER A 272 88.44 18.49 67.70
N THR A 273 88.26 19.80 67.90
CA THR A 273 89.33 20.70 68.40
C THR A 273 89.51 20.57 69.91
N LEU A 274 88.41 20.41 70.64
CA LEU A 274 88.38 20.30 72.10
C LEU A 274 88.63 18.85 72.56
N GLY A 275 88.29 17.86 71.72
CA GLY A 275 88.27 16.45 72.08
C GLY A 275 87.26 16.15 73.19
N LEU A 276 86.14 16.89 73.22
CA LEU A 276 85.09 16.83 74.24
C LEU A 276 83.71 16.89 73.57
N SER A 277 82.75 16.15 74.10
CA SER A 277 81.33 16.27 73.75
C SER A 277 80.66 17.47 74.45
N PRO A 278 79.51 17.98 73.97
CA PRO A 278 78.78 19.08 74.62
C PRO A 278 78.41 18.79 76.09
N SER A 279 78.10 17.53 76.41
CA SER A 279 77.82 17.10 77.78
C SER A 279 79.06 17.14 78.68
N GLU A 280 80.24 16.77 78.15
CA GLU A 280 81.51 16.89 78.90
C GLU A 280 81.95 18.35 79.00
N ALA A 281 81.72 19.14 77.95
CA ALA A 281 82.07 20.55 77.89
C ALA A 281 81.40 21.39 78.99
N LEU A 282 80.13 21.09 79.30
CA LEU A 282 79.41 21.71 80.42
C LEU A 282 80.10 21.44 81.76
N VAL A 283 80.55 20.20 81.98
CA VAL A 283 81.26 19.82 83.21
C VAL A 283 82.62 20.49 83.30
N VAL A 284 83.36 20.59 82.18
CA VAL A 284 84.64 21.30 82.12
C VAL A 284 84.45 22.80 82.39
N LEU A 285 83.37 23.40 81.89
CA LEU A 285 83.03 24.79 82.15
C LEU A 285 82.72 25.03 83.63
N ASP A 286 81.89 24.17 84.25
CA ASP A 286 81.57 24.22 85.68
C ASP A 286 82.84 24.07 86.54
N LEU A 287 83.74 23.15 86.15
CA LEU A 287 85.04 22.97 86.81
C LEU A 287 85.90 24.23 86.69
N SER A 288 85.97 24.84 85.50
CA SER A 288 86.80 26.01 85.24
C SER A 288 86.29 27.29 85.91
N GLN A 289 84.97 27.43 86.10
CA GLN A 289 84.34 28.62 86.68
C GLN A 289 84.07 28.49 88.19
N ASN A 290 84.31 27.33 88.81
CA ASN A 290 84.08 27.13 90.23
C ASN A 290 84.92 28.11 91.11
N PRO A 291 84.30 28.98 91.93
CA PRO A 291 85.01 30.02 92.67
C PRO A 291 86.03 29.49 93.68
N GLU A 292 85.72 28.40 94.37
CA GLU A 292 86.62 27.79 95.36
C GLU A 292 87.84 27.16 94.68
N ARG A 293 87.63 26.48 93.55
CA ARG A 293 88.71 25.93 92.74
C ARG A 293 89.60 27.04 92.17
N GLN A 294 89.02 28.12 91.66
CA GLN A 294 89.78 29.28 91.16
C GLN A 294 90.63 29.91 92.27
N ASN A 295 90.09 30.03 93.48
CA ASN A 295 90.83 30.52 94.64
C ASN A 295 92.01 29.59 94.97
N LEU A 296 91.80 28.27 95.01
CA LEU A 296 92.86 27.29 95.22
C LEU A 296 93.95 27.35 94.12
N LEU A 297 93.57 27.55 92.86
CA LEU A 297 94.53 27.73 91.76
C LEU A 297 95.33 29.02 91.91
N GLN A 298 94.70 30.12 92.31
CA GLN A 298 95.39 31.38 92.57
C GLN A 298 96.38 31.26 93.72
N GLN A 299 95.96 30.66 94.86
CA GLN A 299 96.85 30.40 95.99
C GLN A 299 98.02 29.50 95.59
N LEU A 300 97.77 28.49 94.76
CA LEU A 300 98.82 27.60 94.26
C LEU A 300 99.81 28.36 93.36
N GLN A 301 99.33 29.21 92.46
CA GLN A 301 100.18 30.05 91.60
C GLN A 301 101.00 31.07 92.40
N GLU A 302 100.40 31.69 93.42
CA GLU A 302 101.11 32.56 94.36
C GLU A 302 102.24 31.80 95.08
N VAL A 303 101.96 30.58 95.57
CA VAL A 303 102.99 29.73 96.17
C VAL A 303 104.07 29.32 95.15
N GLU A 304 103.71 28.99 93.91
CA GLU A 304 104.68 28.68 92.86
C GLU A 304 105.56 29.86 92.48
N THR A 305 105.00 31.07 92.40
CA THR A 305 105.80 32.29 92.17
C THR A 305 106.74 32.60 93.34
N MET A 306 106.29 32.38 94.58
CA MET A 306 107.15 32.49 95.76
C MET A 306 108.27 31.44 95.73
N ILE A 307 107.97 30.19 95.40
CA ILE A 307 108.97 29.13 95.20
C ILE A 307 109.98 29.52 94.12
N ALA A 308 109.51 30.03 92.97
CA ALA A 308 110.39 30.43 91.88
C ALA A 308 111.31 31.59 92.28
N ALA A 309 110.78 32.61 92.96
CA ALA A 309 111.57 33.74 93.46
C ALA A 309 112.62 33.29 94.49
N GLU A 310 112.22 32.48 95.48
CA GLU A 310 113.09 32.04 96.56
C GLU A 310 114.09 30.95 96.14
N SER A 311 113.79 30.17 95.09
CA SER A 311 114.70 29.18 94.52
C SER A 311 115.99 29.78 93.94
N SER A 312 115.98 31.07 93.61
CA SER A 312 117.19 31.79 93.20
C SER A 312 118.15 32.09 94.36
N ARG A 313 117.65 32.02 95.61
CA ARG A 313 118.34 32.43 96.83
C ARG A 313 118.63 31.26 97.78
N PHE A 314 117.80 30.23 97.76
CA PHE A 314 117.86 29.12 98.70
C PHE A 314 117.90 27.76 98.00
N THR A 315 118.61 26.78 98.59
CA THR A 315 118.59 25.39 98.13
C THR A 315 117.31 24.69 98.56
N ASN A 316 116.99 23.57 97.90
CA ASN A 316 115.76 22.80 98.15
C ASN A 316 115.66 22.25 99.59
N GLU A 317 116.76 22.11 100.33
CA GLU A 317 116.74 21.66 101.73
C GLU A 317 116.50 22.80 102.75
N ASN A 318 116.40 24.07 102.31
CA ASN A 318 116.18 25.18 103.23
C ASN A 318 114.79 25.09 103.91
N PRO A 319 114.69 25.36 105.24
CA PRO A 319 113.41 25.31 105.96
C PRO A 319 112.29 26.16 105.32
N ILE A 320 112.63 27.31 104.72
CA ILE A 320 111.68 28.18 104.03
C ILE A 320 111.16 27.52 102.74
N MET A 321 112.05 26.85 101.99
CA MET A 321 111.67 26.10 100.78
C MET A 321 110.82 24.86 101.11
N GLN A 322 111.11 24.16 102.21
CA GLN A 322 110.33 23.02 102.68
C GLN A 322 108.90 23.42 103.07
N ASP A 323 108.71 24.55 103.77
CA ASP A 323 107.38 25.09 104.09
C ASP A 323 106.59 25.45 102.83
N LEU A 324 107.23 26.09 101.84
CA LEU A 324 106.60 26.40 100.56
C LEU A 324 106.23 25.14 99.76
N PHE A 325 107.09 24.12 99.73
CA PHE A 325 106.77 22.83 99.10
C PHE A 325 105.62 22.11 99.82
N GLN A 326 105.57 22.17 101.16
CA GLN A 326 104.49 21.59 101.94
C GLN A 326 103.16 22.32 101.67
N LYS A 327 103.17 23.66 101.64
CA LYS A 327 102.00 24.47 101.24
C LYS A 327 101.54 24.15 99.82
N ARG A 328 102.46 24.05 98.85
CA ARG A 328 102.15 23.65 97.47
C ARG A 328 101.47 22.27 97.43
N ASN A 329 102.04 21.26 98.10
CA ASN A 329 101.49 19.90 98.09
C ASN A 329 100.12 19.82 98.78
N ASN A 330 99.91 20.56 99.87
CA ASN A 330 98.61 20.67 100.54
C ASN A 330 97.56 21.30 99.60
N LEU A 331 97.91 22.41 98.94
CA LEU A 331 97.04 23.08 97.96
C LEU A 331 96.71 22.16 96.77
N GLN A 332 97.67 21.40 96.26
CA GLN A 332 97.44 20.39 95.22
C GLN A 332 96.45 19.31 95.67
N THR A 333 96.60 18.79 96.89
CA THR A 333 95.70 17.77 97.45
C THR A 333 94.26 18.29 97.62
N LEU A 334 94.12 19.53 98.09
CA LEU A 334 92.81 20.20 98.20
C LEU A 334 92.16 20.42 96.82
N LEU A 335 92.96 20.84 95.84
CA LEU A 335 92.51 21.05 94.46
C LEU A 335 92.02 19.74 93.82
N GLU A 336 92.74 18.63 94.01
CA GLU A 336 92.33 17.29 93.53
C GLU A 336 91.03 16.82 94.20
N THR A 337 90.92 17.00 95.50
CA THR A 337 89.72 16.63 96.27
C THR A 337 88.51 17.40 95.73
N ARG A 338 88.66 18.71 95.53
CA ARG A 338 87.58 19.56 94.99
C ARG A 338 87.21 19.19 93.56
N THR A 339 88.18 18.87 92.73
CA THR A 339 87.96 18.38 91.35
C THR A 339 87.09 17.12 91.33
N LYS A 340 87.40 16.14 92.20
CA LYS A 340 86.66 14.88 92.29
C LYS A 340 85.23 15.06 92.81
N GLU A 341 85.00 16.01 93.71
CA GLU A 341 83.65 16.34 94.20
C GLU A 341 82.76 16.91 93.09
N ILE A 342 83.26 17.88 92.32
CA ILE A 342 82.52 18.50 91.22
C ILE A 342 82.18 17.44 90.14
N LEU A 343 83.14 16.58 89.79
CA LEU A 343 82.92 15.49 88.84
C LEU A 343 81.86 14.48 89.31
N LYS A 344 81.83 14.15 90.61
CA LYS A 344 80.82 13.26 91.19
C LYS A 344 79.42 13.86 91.13
N SER A 345 79.27 15.18 91.32
CA SER A 345 77.97 15.83 91.19
C SER A 345 77.44 15.88 89.76
N SER A 346 78.34 15.94 88.76
CA SER A 346 77.95 16.09 87.35
C SER A 346 77.55 14.79 86.63
N SER A 347 77.44 13.66 87.36
CA SER A 347 76.88 12.39 86.86
C SER A 347 77.53 11.78 85.60
N LEU A 348 78.75 12.20 85.22
CA LEU A 348 79.49 11.56 84.14
C LEU A 348 79.96 10.16 84.58
N LYS A 349 79.37 9.13 83.99
CA LYS A 349 79.78 7.74 84.19
C LYS A 349 81.01 7.42 83.33
N GLY A 350 82.18 7.45 83.94
CA GLY A 350 83.33 6.65 83.51
C GLY A 350 83.93 6.96 82.15
N ASP A 351 84.21 8.23 81.83
CA ASP A 351 85.05 8.56 80.68
C ASP A 351 86.42 9.06 81.14
N ASN A 352 87.48 8.37 80.73
CA ASN A 352 88.89 8.70 81.02
C ASN A 352 89.41 9.75 80.03
N ASN A 353 88.58 10.71 79.64
CA ASN A 353 88.98 11.71 78.65
C ASN A 353 89.99 12.69 79.27
N PRO A 354 91.28 12.64 78.86
CA PRO A 354 92.32 13.44 79.48
C PRO A 354 92.12 14.95 79.25
N ASN A 355 91.36 15.33 78.21
CA ASN A 355 91.07 16.73 77.90
C ASN A 355 90.14 17.39 78.92
N ILE A 356 89.39 16.59 79.70
CA ILE A 356 88.57 17.11 80.80
C ILE A 356 89.43 17.83 81.82
N PHE A 357 90.70 17.46 82.00
CA PHE A 357 91.58 18.02 83.03
C PHE A 357 92.42 19.23 82.58
N MET A 358 92.24 19.71 81.34
CA MET A 358 93.08 20.75 80.73
C MET A 358 92.38 22.13 80.75
N PHE A 359 92.45 22.83 81.89
CA PHE A 359 91.59 23.99 82.19
C PHE A 359 92.21 25.38 82.03
N GLN A 360 93.50 25.50 81.75
CA GLN A 360 94.24 26.75 81.97
C GLN A 360 94.21 27.74 80.78
N ASN A 361 93.55 27.39 79.66
CA ASN A 361 93.55 28.24 78.47
C ASN A 361 92.20 28.94 78.27
N THR A 362 92.20 30.27 78.43
CA THR A 362 91.02 31.13 78.20
C THR A 362 90.37 30.90 76.83
N SER A 363 91.15 30.61 75.78
CA SER A 363 90.59 30.35 74.44
C SER A 363 89.76 29.07 74.38
N ARG A 364 90.13 28.03 75.15
CA ARG A 364 89.35 26.79 75.26
C ARG A 364 88.04 27.01 76.00
N ILE A 365 88.04 27.83 77.06
CA ILE A 365 86.81 28.17 77.79
C ILE A 365 85.81 28.86 76.85
N THR A 366 86.26 29.80 76.02
CA THR A 366 85.40 30.43 75.00
C THR A 366 84.86 29.44 73.98
N MET A 367 85.68 28.49 73.51
CA MET A 367 85.23 27.44 72.59
C MET A 367 84.24 26.45 73.24
N LEU A 368 84.38 26.17 74.55
CA LEU A 368 83.44 25.35 75.32
C LEU A 368 82.06 26.03 75.43
N ASP A 369 82.05 27.33 75.73
CA ASP A 369 80.82 28.14 75.73
C ASP A 369 80.16 28.13 74.34
N GLN A 370 80.94 28.36 73.27
CA GLN A 370 80.46 28.26 71.89
C GLN A 370 79.88 26.88 71.57
N LEU A 371 80.49 25.79 72.04
CA LEU A 371 79.99 24.43 71.82
C LEU A 371 78.62 24.20 72.49
N ILE A 372 78.47 24.63 73.74
CA ILE A 372 77.20 24.49 74.50
C ILE A 372 76.10 25.35 73.86
N VAL A 373 76.40 26.61 73.52
CA VAL A 373 75.47 27.50 72.81
C VAL A 373 75.06 26.92 71.47
N THR A 374 76.01 26.39 70.70
CA THR A 374 75.74 25.74 69.41
C THR A 374 74.81 24.53 69.58
N GLN A 375 75.05 23.68 70.58
CA GLN A 375 74.19 22.53 70.89
C GLN A 375 72.75 22.94 71.26
N ASN A 376 72.61 24.03 72.03
CA ASN A 376 71.30 24.56 72.39
C ASN A 376 70.55 25.15 71.18
N GLU A 377 71.24 25.86 70.29
CA GLU A 377 70.65 26.37 69.05
C GLU A 377 70.23 25.22 68.11
N ILE A 378 71.01 24.14 68.00
CA ILE A 378 70.61 22.92 67.27
C ILE A 378 69.30 22.36 67.83
N ALA A 379 69.18 22.19 69.15
CA ALA A 379 67.97 21.65 69.78
C ALA A 379 66.74 22.54 69.53
N LYS A 380 66.92 23.86 69.60
CA LYS A 380 65.90 24.87 69.28
C LYS A 380 65.44 24.78 67.82
N ARG A 381 66.36 24.66 66.86
CA ARG A 381 66.06 24.53 65.43
C ARG A 381 65.39 23.21 65.09
N LEU A 382 65.81 22.09 65.69
CA LEU A 382 65.15 20.79 65.54
C LEU A 382 63.69 20.83 66.02
N THR A 383 63.43 21.46 67.16
CA THR A 383 62.06 21.62 67.67
C THR A 383 61.20 22.44 66.71
N ARG A 384 61.74 23.56 66.20
CA ARG A 384 61.05 24.40 65.21
C ARG A 384 60.77 23.62 63.92
N ARG A 385 61.74 22.86 63.43
CA ARG A 385 61.61 21.98 62.26
C ARG A 385 60.47 20.98 62.44
N GLN A 386 60.39 20.33 63.60
CA GLN A 386 59.34 19.35 63.87
C GLN A 386 57.93 19.96 63.77
N VAL A 387 57.75 21.20 64.25
CA VAL A 387 56.50 21.95 64.11
C VAL A 387 56.18 22.24 62.64
N LEU A 388 57.18 22.67 61.86
CA LEU A 388 56.98 22.96 60.43
C LEU A 388 56.67 21.70 59.62
N VAL A 389 57.31 20.56 59.91
CA VAL A 389 57.02 19.28 59.25
C VAL A 389 55.60 18.81 59.57
N ALA A 390 55.17 18.93 60.83
CA ALA A 390 53.79 18.63 61.22
C ALA A 390 52.78 19.56 60.52
N ASN A 391 53.13 20.84 60.34
CA ASN A 391 52.33 21.79 59.57
C ASN A 391 52.29 21.43 58.07
N GLN A 392 53.41 20.99 57.50
CA GLN A 392 53.52 20.57 56.11
C GLN A 392 52.58 19.41 55.80
N GLU A 393 52.52 18.40 56.67
CA GLU A 393 51.64 17.25 56.47
C GLU A 393 50.16 17.63 56.54
N ARG A 394 49.80 18.56 57.43
CA ARG A 394 48.43 19.13 57.49
C ARG A 394 48.08 19.87 56.19
N LEU A 395 48.98 20.71 55.69
CA LEU A 395 48.79 21.43 54.43
C LEU A 395 48.69 20.46 53.25
N ARG A 396 49.49 19.39 53.23
CA ARG A 396 49.46 18.35 52.19
C ARG A 396 48.11 17.63 52.15
N ILE A 397 47.61 17.17 53.30
CA ILE A 397 46.31 16.49 53.38
C ILE A 397 45.19 17.41 52.85
N ASN A 398 45.23 18.70 53.19
CA ASN A 398 44.26 19.67 52.68
C ASN A 398 44.40 19.87 51.16
N LEU A 399 45.62 19.94 50.63
CA LEU A 399 45.89 20.06 49.19
C LEU A 399 45.44 18.83 48.39
N ASP A 400 45.59 17.63 48.93
CA ASP A 400 45.18 16.38 48.24
C ASP A 400 43.65 16.29 48.09
N GLN A 401 42.88 16.80 49.05
CA GLN A 401 41.42 16.75 49.02
C GLN A 401 40.79 17.89 48.19
N PHE A 402 41.48 19.02 48.08
CA PHE A 402 40.94 20.25 47.52
C PHE A 402 40.49 20.16 46.06
N PRO A 403 41.22 19.50 45.14
CA PRO A 403 40.81 19.36 43.73
C PRO A 403 39.45 18.69 43.57
N THR A 404 39.14 17.70 44.41
CA THR A 404 37.85 17.00 44.37
C THR A 404 36.71 17.93 44.81
N ILE A 405 36.95 18.72 45.85
CA ILE A 405 35.97 19.70 46.36
C ILE A 405 35.75 20.82 45.32
N ALA A 406 36.83 21.31 44.70
CA ALA A 406 36.75 22.31 43.63
C ALA A 406 35.93 21.78 42.44
N ALA A 407 36.19 20.56 41.99
CA ALA A 407 35.43 19.94 40.91
C ALA A 407 33.93 19.79 41.24
N GLN A 408 33.59 19.38 42.48
CA GLN A 408 32.19 19.31 42.92
C GLN A 408 31.51 20.68 42.96
N TYR A 409 32.23 21.70 43.45
CA TYR A 409 31.72 23.07 43.48
C TYR A 409 31.48 23.61 42.06
N ASP A 410 32.44 23.42 41.16
CA ASP A 410 32.36 23.90 39.78
C ASP A 410 31.23 23.23 39.01
N GLU A 411 30.99 21.93 39.25
CA GLU A 411 29.85 21.23 38.65
C GLU A 411 28.51 21.79 39.13
N VAL A 412 28.36 22.04 40.43
CA VAL A 412 27.15 22.67 40.98
C VAL A 412 26.98 24.09 40.42
N ALA A 413 28.06 24.86 40.33
CA ALA A 413 28.04 26.20 39.77
C ALA A 413 27.63 26.22 38.28
N ARG A 414 28.17 25.28 37.49
CA ARG A 414 27.80 25.10 36.08
C ARG A 414 26.34 24.73 35.90
N GLN A 415 25.82 23.79 36.68
CA GLN A 415 24.40 23.42 36.64
C GLN A 415 23.50 24.59 37.04
N LEU A 416 23.91 25.34 38.05
CA LEU A 416 23.19 26.52 38.51
C LEU A 416 23.11 27.61 37.44
N ASP A 417 24.21 27.85 36.73
CA ASP A 417 24.27 28.80 35.62
C ASP A 417 23.35 28.37 34.45
N LEU A 418 23.45 27.11 34.03
CA LEU A 418 22.59 26.54 32.99
C LEU A 418 21.10 26.65 33.35
N LYS A 419 20.73 26.31 34.59
CA LYS A 419 19.33 26.35 35.04
C LYS A 419 18.81 27.79 35.16
N LYS A 420 19.64 28.74 35.61
CA LYS A 420 19.29 30.16 35.63
C LYS A 420 19.11 30.72 34.23
N GLY A 421 20.04 30.43 33.31
CA GLY A 421 19.92 30.86 31.91
C GLY A 421 18.66 30.31 31.24
N LEU A 422 18.30 29.05 31.51
CA LEU A 422 17.04 28.47 31.06
C LEU A 422 15.82 29.16 31.68
N LEU A 423 15.85 29.44 32.99
CA LEU A 423 14.77 30.16 33.67
C LEU A 423 14.56 31.55 33.06
N ASP A 424 15.63 32.30 32.81
CA ASP A 424 15.58 33.64 32.21
C ASP A 424 15.02 33.57 30.77
N THR A 425 15.47 32.58 30.00
CA THR A 425 14.98 32.34 28.63
C THR A 425 13.48 32.05 28.64
N LEU A 426 13.01 31.14 29.50
CA LEU A 426 11.60 30.80 29.61
C LEU A 426 10.77 31.99 30.13
N ALA A 427 11.28 32.74 31.10
CA ALA A 427 10.59 33.93 31.62
C ALA A 427 10.42 35.01 30.54
N ASN A 428 11.46 35.26 29.73
CA ASN A 428 11.38 36.19 28.60
C ASN A 428 10.40 35.67 27.54
N GLN A 429 10.47 34.39 27.18
CA GLN A 429 9.58 33.76 26.21
C GLN A 429 8.12 33.85 26.65
N ARG A 430 7.84 33.64 27.94
CA ARG A 430 6.51 33.81 28.53
C ARG A 430 5.98 35.22 28.32
N GLU A 431 6.80 36.24 28.59
CA GLU A 431 6.38 37.63 28.43
C GLU A 431 6.11 37.96 26.96
N THR A 432 6.97 37.49 26.03
CA THR A 432 6.72 37.61 24.59
C THR A 432 5.40 36.98 24.19
N LEU A 433 5.11 35.75 24.63
CA LEU A 433 3.84 35.08 24.33
C LEU A 433 2.63 35.80 24.92
N ARG A 434 2.75 36.39 26.11
CA ARG A 434 1.68 37.21 26.71
C ARG A 434 1.41 38.48 25.91
N VAL A 435 2.45 39.13 25.40
CA VAL A 435 2.32 40.30 24.50
C VAL A 435 1.70 39.88 23.16
N GLU A 436 2.15 38.77 22.57
CA GLU A 436 1.57 38.24 21.33
C GLU A 436 0.11 37.82 21.51
N ALA A 437 -0.26 37.25 22.66
CA ALA A 437 -1.64 36.89 22.97
C ALA A 437 -2.54 38.12 23.17
N ALA A 438 -1.96 39.25 23.60
CA ALA A 438 -2.68 40.52 23.70
C ALA A 438 -2.88 41.20 22.32
N GLN A 439 -2.11 40.82 21.30
CA GLN A 439 -2.27 41.30 19.93
C GLN A 439 -3.37 40.50 19.22
N GLN A 440 -4.54 41.10 19.00
CA GLN A 440 -5.70 40.47 18.34
C GLN A 440 -5.58 40.38 16.81
N ASP A 441 -4.38 40.20 16.28
CA ASP A 441 -4.18 40.12 14.83
C ASP A 441 -4.66 38.76 14.30
N VAL A 442 -5.53 38.80 13.28
CA VAL A 442 -6.04 37.57 12.63
C VAL A 442 -4.93 36.98 11.76
N PRO A 443 -4.47 35.74 12.02
CA PRO A 443 -3.30 35.17 11.33
C PRO A 443 -3.60 34.80 9.87
N TRP A 444 -4.86 34.54 9.53
CA TRP A 444 -5.26 34.23 8.16
C TRP A 444 -5.77 35.49 7.46
N LYS A 445 -5.38 35.67 6.20
CA LYS A 445 -5.75 36.85 5.42
C LYS A 445 -6.52 36.45 4.18
N ILE A 446 -7.69 37.04 3.99
CA ILE A 446 -8.46 36.88 2.75
C ILE A 446 -7.70 37.61 1.62
N ILE A 447 -7.30 36.87 0.59
CA ILE A 447 -6.60 37.38 -0.58
C ILE A 447 -7.59 37.82 -1.65
N SER A 448 -8.61 36.98 -1.90
CA SER A 448 -9.74 37.32 -2.74
C SER A 448 -11.02 37.15 -1.95
N ALA A 449 -11.91 38.15 -1.98
CA ALA A 449 -13.16 38.10 -1.24
C ALA A 449 -14.10 36.99 -1.78
N PRO A 450 -14.94 36.39 -0.92
CA PRO A 450 -16.07 35.53 -1.33
C PRO A 450 -16.87 36.13 -2.48
N ALA A 451 -16.74 35.54 -3.67
CA ALA A 451 -17.42 36.03 -4.85
C ALA A 451 -17.81 34.92 -5.81
N ILE A 452 -18.90 35.16 -6.54
CA ILE A 452 -19.33 34.38 -7.69
C ILE A 452 -18.91 35.14 -8.95
N PRO A 453 -18.41 34.47 -10.01
CA PRO A 453 -18.14 35.11 -11.30
C PRO A 453 -19.39 35.82 -11.83
N ARG A 454 -19.25 37.11 -12.17
CA ARG A 454 -20.34 37.93 -12.74
C ARG A 454 -20.03 38.30 -14.18
N GLY A 455 -21.04 38.33 -15.03
CA GLY A 455 -20.93 38.75 -16.42
C GLY A 455 -20.70 40.27 -16.56
N PRO A 456 -20.51 40.77 -17.79
CA PRO A 456 -20.41 42.21 -18.07
C PRO A 456 -21.63 43.03 -17.63
N ASP A 457 -22.77 42.35 -17.45
CA ASP A 457 -24.06 42.85 -16.97
C ASP A 457 -24.19 42.86 -15.44
N GLY A 458 -23.19 42.35 -14.71
CA GLY A 458 -23.19 42.27 -13.26
C GLY A 458 -24.03 41.14 -12.67
N LEU A 459 -24.63 40.27 -13.51
CA LEU A 459 -25.41 39.12 -13.07
C LEU A 459 -24.51 37.90 -12.81
N PRO A 460 -24.85 37.02 -11.84
CA PRO A 460 -24.09 35.80 -11.57
C PRO A 460 -24.12 34.85 -12.77
N ILE A 461 -22.96 34.34 -13.17
CA ILE A 461 -22.85 33.36 -14.25
C ILE A 461 -23.27 32.00 -13.71
N SER A 462 -24.27 31.39 -14.35
CA SER A 462 -24.71 30.03 -14.06
C SER A 462 -24.07 29.04 -15.05
N PHE A 463 -23.58 27.91 -14.54
CA PHE A 463 -23.00 26.85 -15.35
C PHE A 463 -24.07 25.79 -15.61
N PRO A 464 -24.47 25.56 -16.89
CA PRO A 464 -25.41 24.49 -17.21
C PRO A 464 -24.77 23.13 -16.95
N PRO A 465 -25.57 22.12 -16.55
CA PRO A 465 -25.07 20.78 -16.29
C PRO A 465 -24.45 20.15 -17.55
N ASP A 466 -23.31 19.47 -17.41
CA ASP A 466 -22.63 18.79 -18.52
C ASP A 466 -23.47 17.59 -19.01
N PRO A 467 -24.09 17.66 -20.21
CA PRO A 467 -25.04 16.64 -20.65
C PRO A 467 -24.34 15.33 -21.04
N LYS A 468 -23.01 15.34 -21.25
CA LYS A 468 -22.27 14.21 -21.83
C LYS A 468 -22.46 12.91 -21.07
N LYS A 469 -22.41 12.94 -19.74
CA LYS A 469 -22.55 11.73 -18.91
C LYS A 469 -23.95 11.12 -19.01
N LYS A 470 -25.00 11.95 -19.01
CA LYS A 470 -26.39 11.49 -19.13
C LYS A 470 -26.71 11.02 -20.55
N MET A 471 -26.19 11.69 -21.58
CA MET A 471 -26.35 11.29 -22.98
C MET A 471 -25.72 9.93 -23.27
N ILE A 472 -24.51 9.65 -22.77
CA ILE A 472 -23.87 8.33 -22.91
C ILE A 472 -24.72 7.25 -22.24
N ALA A 473 -25.24 7.52 -21.05
CA ALA A 473 -26.12 6.58 -20.34
C ALA A 473 -27.44 6.33 -21.10
N GLY A 474 -28.06 7.37 -21.67
CA GLY A 474 -29.29 7.27 -22.47
C GLY A 474 -29.10 6.51 -23.78
N MET A 475 -27.99 6.75 -24.47
CA MET A 475 -27.62 5.98 -25.67
C MET A 475 -27.40 4.51 -25.32
N GLY A 476 -26.68 4.23 -24.22
CA GLY A 476 -26.41 2.88 -23.75
C GLY A 476 -27.69 2.11 -23.42
N SER A 477 -28.61 2.70 -22.66
CA SER A 477 -29.89 2.05 -22.31
C SER A 477 -30.78 1.85 -23.53
N GLY A 478 -30.82 2.80 -24.48
CA GLY A 478 -31.55 2.70 -25.73
C GLY A 478 -31.05 1.56 -26.63
N LEU A 479 -29.73 1.37 -26.73
CA LEU A 479 -29.13 0.26 -27.49
C LEU A 479 -29.54 -1.11 -26.91
N VAL A 480 -29.50 -1.26 -25.58
CA VAL A 480 -29.88 -2.51 -24.92
C VAL A 480 -31.35 -2.84 -25.14
N LEU A 481 -32.25 -1.86 -24.95
CA LEU A 481 -33.69 -2.05 -25.19
C LEU A 481 -34.00 -2.34 -26.66
N GLY A 482 -33.36 -1.63 -27.59
CA GLY A 482 -33.51 -1.85 -29.03
C GLY A 482 -33.09 -3.27 -29.45
N LEU A 483 -32.00 -3.79 -28.87
CA LEU A 483 -31.54 -5.15 -29.12
C LEU A 483 -32.53 -6.20 -28.58
N LEU A 484 -33.03 -6.02 -27.36
CA LEU A 484 -34.01 -6.94 -26.77
C LEU A 484 -35.31 -6.99 -27.58
N LEU A 485 -35.80 -5.84 -28.04
CA LEU A 485 -37.03 -5.76 -28.85
C LEU A 485 -36.82 -6.35 -30.25
N ALA A 486 -35.66 -6.16 -30.87
CA ALA A 486 -35.33 -6.80 -32.14
C ALA A 486 -35.37 -8.32 -32.04
N ILE A 487 -34.79 -8.89 -30.97
CA ILE A 487 -34.82 -10.34 -30.72
C ILE A 487 -36.25 -10.84 -30.46
N ALA A 488 -37.02 -10.13 -29.63
CA ALA A 488 -38.40 -10.51 -29.32
C ALA A 488 -39.30 -10.49 -30.57
N TRP A 489 -39.12 -9.49 -31.43
CA TRP A 489 -39.86 -9.39 -32.69
C TRP A 489 -39.55 -10.52 -33.66
N GLU A 490 -38.27 -10.87 -33.78
CA GLU A 490 -37.83 -11.96 -34.67
C GLU A 490 -38.37 -13.31 -34.19
N ARG A 491 -38.28 -13.59 -32.88
CA ARG A 491 -38.74 -14.85 -32.28
C ARG A 491 -40.25 -15.05 -32.35
N SER A 492 -41.03 -13.98 -32.50
CA SER A 492 -42.49 -14.06 -32.63
C SER A 492 -42.95 -14.67 -33.95
N ARG A 493 -42.10 -14.70 -34.99
CA ARG A 493 -42.46 -15.25 -36.30
C ARG A 493 -42.00 -16.71 -36.43
N ASN A 494 -42.96 -17.63 -36.35
CA ASN A 494 -42.78 -19.09 -36.35
C ASN A 494 -42.53 -19.70 -37.75
N ILE A 495 -41.56 -19.20 -38.53
CA ILE A 495 -41.29 -19.63 -39.92
C ILE A 495 -39.79 -19.78 -40.22
N PHE A 496 -39.39 -20.64 -41.17
CA PHE A 496 -38.00 -20.77 -41.62
C PHE A 496 -37.67 -19.68 -42.66
N TYR A 497 -36.65 -18.84 -42.47
CA TYR A 497 -36.35 -17.75 -43.42
C TYR A 497 -35.25 -18.08 -44.43
N SER A 498 -34.43 -19.08 -44.13
CA SER A 498 -33.25 -19.44 -44.89
C SER A 498 -32.95 -20.92 -44.76
N ASN A 499 -32.23 -21.50 -45.71
CA ASN A 499 -31.77 -22.89 -45.64
C ASN A 499 -30.87 -23.14 -44.40
N SER A 500 -30.13 -22.14 -43.92
CA SER A 500 -29.46 -22.26 -42.62
C SER A 500 -30.43 -22.52 -41.47
N ASP A 501 -31.63 -21.92 -41.47
CA ASP A 501 -32.63 -22.16 -40.44
C ASP A 501 -33.16 -23.61 -40.48
N LEU A 502 -33.22 -24.23 -41.67
CA LEU A 502 -33.59 -25.64 -41.82
C LEU A 502 -32.49 -26.58 -41.31
N LYS A 503 -31.24 -26.33 -41.71
CA LYS A 503 -30.09 -27.14 -41.29
C LYS A 503 -29.87 -27.12 -39.78
N PHE A 504 -30.02 -25.95 -39.14
CA PHE A 504 -29.88 -25.83 -37.68
C PHE A 504 -31.16 -26.18 -36.92
N GLY A 505 -32.33 -25.87 -37.49
CA GLY A 505 -33.62 -26.09 -36.85
C GLY A 505 -34.00 -27.56 -36.81
N LEU A 506 -33.86 -28.29 -37.93
CA LEU A 506 -34.43 -29.62 -38.08
C LEU A 506 -33.45 -30.76 -37.75
N GLY A 507 -32.13 -30.52 -37.81
CA GLY A 507 -31.13 -31.56 -37.54
C GLY A 507 -30.94 -32.59 -38.67
N TYR A 508 -31.65 -32.43 -39.79
CA TYR A 508 -31.56 -33.30 -40.98
C TYR A 508 -30.71 -32.67 -42.08
N SER A 509 -30.18 -33.52 -42.98
CA SER A 509 -29.44 -33.07 -44.17
C SER A 509 -30.38 -32.31 -45.11
N VAL A 510 -30.04 -31.06 -45.44
CA VAL A 510 -30.76 -30.28 -46.44
C VAL A 510 -30.06 -30.45 -47.78
N TRP A 511 -30.72 -31.09 -48.74
CA TRP A 511 -30.10 -31.45 -50.02
C TRP A 511 -30.01 -30.29 -51.01
N GLY A 512 -30.88 -29.29 -50.89
CA GLY A 512 -30.84 -28.11 -51.74
C GLY A 512 -32.12 -27.27 -51.69
N GLU A 513 -32.13 -26.22 -52.52
CA GLU A 513 -33.27 -25.31 -52.74
C GLU A 513 -33.75 -25.46 -54.19
N LEU A 514 -35.05 -25.67 -54.38
CA LEU A 514 -35.72 -25.70 -55.68
C LEU A 514 -36.67 -24.50 -55.84
N PRO A 515 -36.66 -23.81 -57.00
CA PRO A 515 -37.69 -22.82 -57.31
C PRO A 515 -39.04 -23.52 -57.53
N LEU A 516 -40.11 -22.93 -57.01
CA LEU A 516 -41.46 -23.43 -57.28
C LEU A 516 -41.83 -23.14 -58.74
N LEU A 517 -41.89 -24.18 -59.58
CA LEU A 517 -42.40 -24.06 -60.94
C LEU A 517 -43.92 -24.16 -60.90
N ASP A 518 -44.61 -23.06 -61.24
CA ASP A 518 -46.08 -23.02 -61.32
C ASP A 518 -46.56 -23.87 -62.50
N SER A 519 -47.47 -24.81 -62.26
CA SER A 519 -47.91 -25.84 -63.21
C SER A 519 -48.76 -25.30 -64.38
N GLY A 520 -49.12 -24.01 -64.36
CA GLY A 520 -49.92 -23.36 -65.41
C GLY A 520 -49.17 -22.94 -66.67
N ILE A 521 -47.84 -23.11 -66.76
CA ILE A 521 -47.03 -22.47 -67.82
C ILE A 521 -46.59 -23.45 -68.92
N ALA A 522 -46.72 -24.75 -68.75
CA ALA A 522 -46.12 -25.75 -69.65
C ALA A 522 -47.08 -26.44 -70.65
N HIS A 523 -48.40 -26.21 -70.61
CA HIS A 523 -49.35 -27.01 -71.40
C HIS A 523 -50.39 -26.25 -72.23
N ASP A 524 -50.11 -25.00 -72.58
CA ASP A 524 -50.90 -24.31 -73.59
C ASP A 524 -50.05 -24.02 -74.84
N LYS A 525 -49.89 -25.05 -75.68
CA LYS A 525 -49.30 -24.88 -77.02
C LYS A 525 -50.31 -24.41 -78.06
N ASP A 526 -51.61 -24.37 -77.73
CA ASP A 526 -52.68 -23.99 -78.65
C ASP A 526 -53.40 -22.68 -78.31
N ALA A 527 -53.13 -22.03 -77.16
CA ALA A 527 -53.61 -20.69 -76.85
C ALA A 527 -52.50 -19.68 -76.51
N LEU A 528 -51.56 -19.48 -77.43
CA LEU A 528 -50.64 -18.33 -77.40
C LEU A 528 -50.45 -17.77 -78.81
N GLU A 529 -51.46 -17.09 -79.34
CA GLU A 529 -51.26 -16.16 -80.47
C GLU A 529 -51.18 -14.69 -80.04
N ASP A 530 -51.38 -14.34 -78.76
CA ASP A 530 -51.29 -12.93 -78.33
C ASP A 530 -50.89 -12.79 -76.85
N GLU A 531 -49.64 -13.10 -76.48
CA GLU A 531 -48.92 -12.36 -75.43
C GLU A 531 -47.43 -12.73 -75.40
N VAL A 532 -46.57 -11.81 -75.83
CA VAL A 532 -45.11 -11.93 -75.76
C VAL A 532 -44.67 -11.67 -74.31
N LEU A 533 -44.66 -12.73 -73.48
CA LEU A 533 -43.82 -12.79 -72.28
C LEU A 533 -42.42 -13.31 -72.67
N PRO A 534 -41.33 -12.82 -72.06
CA PRO A 534 -39.97 -13.11 -72.52
C PRO A 534 -39.63 -14.57 -72.26
N THR A 535 -39.52 -15.36 -73.34
CA THR A 535 -39.13 -16.77 -73.38
C THR A 535 -37.83 -17.04 -72.58
N GLU A 536 -36.92 -16.06 -72.50
CA GLU A 536 -35.64 -16.16 -71.77
C GLU A 536 -35.78 -16.35 -70.26
N ALA A 537 -36.77 -15.74 -69.61
CA ALA A 537 -36.93 -15.82 -68.15
C ALA A 537 -37.52 -17.17 -67.71
N ASN A 538 -38.46 -17.71 -68.49
CA ASN A 538 -39.02 -19.04 -68.25
C ASN A 538 -38.00 -20.14 -68.57
N GLU A 539 -37.26 -20.02 -69.67
CA GLU A 539 -36.14 -20.93 -69.97
C GLU A 539 -35.09 -20.90 -68.86
N ALA A 540 -34.75 -19.72 -68.33
CA ALA A 540 -33.80 -19.60 -67.22
C ALA A 540 -34.32 -20.24 -65.92
N ILE A 541 -35.60 -20.08 -65.59
CA ILE A 541 -36.21 -20.69 -64.40
C ILE A 541 -36.28 -22.22 -64.53
N VAL A 542 -36.66 -22.74 -65.70
CA VAL A 542 -36.67 -24.18 -65.98
C VAL A 542 -35.25 -24.76 -65.96
N ALA A 543 -34.28 -24.11 -66.60
CA ALA A 543 -32.88 -24.52 -66.58
C ALA A 543 -32.28 -24.46 -65.16
N MET A 544 -32.67 -23.46 -64.35
CA MET A 544 -32.31 -23.41 -62.92
C MET A 544 -32.94 -24.57 -62.14
N GLY A 545 -34.20 -24.92 -62.42
CA GLY A 545 -34.87 -26.07 -61.81
C GLY A 545 -34.16 -27.39 -62.14
N GLU A 546 -33.75 -27.58 -63.40
CA GLU A 546 -33.01 -28.77 -63.84
C GLU A 546 -31.62 -28.88 -63.19
N ASP A 547 -30.82 -27.80 -63.20
CA ASP A 547 -29.49 -27.77 -62.55
C ASP A 547 -29.61 -28.02 -61.04
N ARG A 548 -30.57 -27.38 -60.37
CA ARG A 548 -30.81 -27.57 -58.93
C ARG A 548 -31.34 -28.97 -58.62
N GLY A 549 -32.21 -29.52 -59.46
CA GLY A 549 -32.70 -30.89 -59.36
C GLY A 549 -31.56 -31.91 -59.47
N GLN A 550 -30.65 -31.71 -60.42
CA GLN A 550 -29.45 -32.55 -60.57
C GLN A 550 -28.52 -32.45 -59.36
N GLN A 551 -28.32 -31.25 -58.81
CA GLN A 551 -27.53 -31.06 -57.58
C GLN A 551 -28.16 -31.78 -56.38
N ILE A 552 -29.47 -31.69 -56.20
CA ILE A 552 -30.20 -32.37 -55.12
C ILE A 552 -30.09 -33.89 -55.28
N TYR A 553 -30.32 -34.41 -56.49
CA TYR A 553 -30.17 -35.85 -56.76
C TYR A 553 -28.73 -36.31 -56.52
N THR A 554 -27.73 -35.53 -56.93
CA THR A 554 -26.30 -35.85 -56.70
C THR A 554 -25.98 -35.95 -55.20
N ASN A 555 -26.51 -35.02 -54.41
CA ASN A 555 -26.35 -35.03 -52.95
C ASN A 555 -27.02 -36.27 -52.33
N PHE A 556 -28.23 -36.60 -52.78
CA PHE A 556 -28.90 -37.84 -52.38
C PHE A 556 -28.09 -39.08 -52.75
N TYR A 557 -27.64 -39.19 -54.01
CA TYR A 557 -26.89 -40.34 -54.52
C TYR A 557 -25.65 -40.62 -53.68
N PHE A 558 -24.80 -39.62 -53.45
CA PHE A 558 -23.58 -39.80 -52.67
C PHE A 558 -23.83 -40.02 -51.17
N GLN A 559 -24.91 -39.45 -50.61
CA GLN A 559 -25.25 -39.66 -49.20
C GLN A 559 -25.79 -41.08 -48.94
N TYR A 560 -26.46 -41.70 -49.92
CA TYR A 560 -27.20 -42.96 -49.76
C TYR A 560 -26.67 -44.13 -50.60
N GLN A 561 -25.55 -43.97 -51.29
CA GLN A 561 -24.98 -44.98 -52.20
C GLN A 561 -24.80 -46.37 -51.56
N GLU A 562 -24.37 -46.42 -50.30
CA GLU A 562 -24.08 -47.67 -49.58
C GLU A 562 -25.30 -48.26 -48.85
N GLN A 563 -26.37 -47.47 -48.69
CA GLN A 563 -27.55 -47.84 -47.89
C GLN A 563 -28.63 -48.55 -48.71
N GLY A 564 -28.46 -48.64 -50.04
CA GLY A 564 -29.34 -49.41 -50.92
C GLY A 564 -30.79 -48.92 -50.95
N ILE A 565 -31.03 -47.61 -50.78
CA ILE A 565 -32.36 -47.01 -50.83
C ILE A 565 -32.98 -47.23 -52.22
N ARG A 566 -34.06 -48.01 -52.28
CA ARG A 566 -34.80 -48.34 -53.52
C ARG A 566 -36.20 -47.75 -53.53
N SER A 567 -36.68 -47.28 -52.38
CA SER A 567 -38.00 -46.70 -52.23
C SER A 567 -37.97 -45.50 -51.30
N MET A 568 -38.56 -44.38 -51.73
CA MET A 568 -38.67 -43.20 -50.88
C MET A 568 -40.00 -42.50 -51.05
N ALA A 569 -40.53 -41.96 -49.96
CA ALA A 569 -41.71 -41.11 -50.00
C ALA A 569 -41.30 -39.63 -49.96
N MET A 570 -41.89 -38.82 -50.83
CA MET A 570 -41.77 -37.37 -50.79
C MET A 570 -43.06 -36.78 -50.24
N THR A 571 -42.94 -35.97 -49.19
CA THR A 571 -44.08 -35.36 -48.50
C THR A 571 -43.76 -33.93 -48.08
N ALA A 572 -44.79 -33.10 -47.97
CA ALA A 572 -44.71 -31.77 -47.39
C ALA A 572 -45.59 -31.63 -46.13
N ILE A 573 -45.55 -30.44 -45.51
CA ILE A 573 -46.42 -30.07 -44.38
C ILE A 573 -47.59 -29.19 -44.82
N ASP A 574 -47.39 -28.41 -45.88
CA ASP A 574 -48.36 -27.50 -46.46
C ASP A 574 -48.58 -27.80 -47.96
N ASN A 575 -49.82 -27.61 -48.43
CA ASN A 575 -50.27 -27.97 -49.79
C ASN A 575 -49.56 -27.17 -50.89
N GLU A 576 -48.96 -26.03 -50.57
CA GLU A 576 -48.31 -25.14 -51.53
C GLU A 576 -46.77 -25.25 -51.50
N SER A 577 -46.24 -26.32 -50.91
CA SER A 577 -44.79 -26.58 -50.89
C SER A 577 -44.22 -27.01 -52.24
N GLY A 578 -45.06 -27.22 -53.26
CA GLY A 578 -44.65 -27.65 -54.61
C GLY A 578 -44.27 -29.12 -54.68
N GLN A 579 -44.91 -29.96 -53.86
CA GLN A 579 -44.51 -31.33 -53.63
C GLN A 579 -44.43 -32.18 -54.90
N ALA A 580 -45.47 -32.10 -55.76
CA ALA A 580 -45.50 -32.84 -57.03
C ALA A 580 -44.42 -32.34 -58.00
N SER A 581 -44.27 -31.02 -58.15
CA SER A 581 -43.23 -30.40 -58.96
C SER A 581 -41.81 -30.81 -58.53
N VAL A 582 -41.51 -30.76 -57.23
CA VAL A 582 -40.22 -31.21 -56.67
C VAL A 582 -40.00 -32.70 -56.90
N THR A 583 -41.05 -33.52 -56.71
CA THR A 583 -40.99 -34.98 -56.93
C THR A 583 -40.64 -35.30 -58.37
N MET A 584 -41.29 -34.64 -59.33
CA MET A 584 -41.04 -34.83 -60.76
C MET A 584 -39.65 -34.33 -61.18
N GLN A 585 -39.22 -33.18 -60.69
CA GLN A 585 -37.88 -32.65 -60.99
C GLN A 585 -36.77 -33.55 -60.46
N PHE A 586 -36.92 -34.06 -59.23
CA PHE A 586 -35.97 -35.02 -58.67
C PHE A 586 -35.98 -36.34 -59.43
N ALA A 587 -37.15 -36.86 -59.80
CA ALA A 587 -37.28 -38.10 -60.56
C ALA A 587 -36.62 -37.99 -61.95
N ARG A 588 -36.84 -36.88 -62.67
CA ARG A 588 -36.18 -36.58 -63.95
C ARG A 588 -34.66 -36.47 -63.79
N ALA A 589 -34.18 -35.81 -62.73
CA ALA A 589 -32.74 -35.75 -62.43
C ALA A 589 -32.12 -37.14 -62.20
N ALA A 590 -32.85 -38.05 -61.54
CA ALA A 590 -32.42 -39.43 -61.34
C ALA A 590 -32.38 -40.23 -62.65
N VAL A 591 -33.39 -40.07 -63.53
CA VAL A 591 -33.41 -40.68 -64.89
C VAL A 591 -32.26 -40.16 -65.74
N ASN A 592 -32.00 -38.85 -65.72
CA ASN A 592 -30.88 -38.23 -66.44
C ASN A 592 -29.51 -38.72 -65.94
N ALA A 593 -29.43 -39.14 -64.67
CA ALA A 593 -28.25 -39.79 -64.11
C ALA A 593 -28.14 -41.29 -64.45
N GLY A 594 -29.07 -41.83 -65.24
CA GLY A 594 -29.06 -43.20 -65.75
C GLY A 594 -29.79 -44.23 -64.89
N GLN A 595 -30.55 -43.82 -63.86
CA GLN A 595 -31.37 -44.74 -63.05
C GLN A 595 -32.69 -45.08 -63.74
N THR A 596 -33.19 -46.29 -63.52
CA THR A 596 -34.58 -46.64 -63.82
C THR A 596 -35.48 -46.21 -62.66
N VAL A 597 -36.37 -45.24 -62.91
CA VAL A 597 -37.18 -44.59 -61.85
C VAL A 597 -38.67 -44.79 -62.09
N LEU A 598 -39.40 -45.12 -61.02
CA LEU A 598 -40.86 -45.18 -61.01
C LEU A 598 -41.43 -44.16 -60.02
N VAL A 599 -42.30 -43.27 -60.48
CA VAL A 599 -43.08 -42.38 -59.62
C VAL A 599 -44.49 -42.95 -59.46
N ILE A 600 -44.94 -43.13 -58.23
CA ILE A 600 -46.31 -43.55 -57.91
C ILE A 600 -47.00 -42.39 -57.20
N ASP A 601 -48.05 -41.85 -57.83
CA ASP A 601 -48.85 -40.81 -57.19
C ASP A 601 -49.82 -41.43 -56.20
N THR A 602 -49.53 -41.24 -54.91
CA THR A 602 -50.36 -41.73 -53.80
C THR A 602 -51.11 -40.61 -53.09
N ASN A 603 -51.00 -39.36 -53.58
CA ASN A 603 -51.73 -38.23 -53.04
C ASN A 603 -53.16 -38.20 -53.58
N LEU A 604 -53.99 -39.09 -53.04
CA LEU A 604 -55.40 -39.19 -53.43
C LEU A 604 -56.23 -37.97 -53.03
N GLN A 605 -55.70 -37.04 -52.21
CA GLN A 605 -56.44 -35.85 -51.76
C GLN A 605 -56.26 -34.68 -52.73
N HIS A 606 -55.03 -34.51 -53.22
CA HIS A 606 -54.65 -33.46 -54.16
C HIS A 606 -53.71 -34.06 -55.23
N PRO A 607 -54.24 -34.87 -56.16
CA PRO A 607 -53.44 -35.45 -57.23
C PRO A 607 -52.98 -34.34 -58.17
N ASP A 608 -51.67 -34.21 -58.38
CA ASP A 608 -51.10 -33.08 -59.11
C ASP A 608 -49.98 -33.52 -60.08
N ILE A 609 -49.50 -34.77 -59.98
CA ILE A 609 -48.44 -35.30 -60.87
C ILE A 609 -48.86 -35.28 -62.34
N HIS A 610 -50.14 -35.53 -62.64
CA HIS A 610 -50.65 -35.58 -64.01
C HIS A 610 -50.57 -34.23 -64.74
N HIS A 611 -50.49 -33.11 -64.02
CA HIS A 611 -50.26 -31.77 -64.60
C HIS A 611 -48.78 -31.47 -64.87
N HIS A 612 -47.87 -32.27 -64.34
CA HIS A 612 -46.42 -32.10 -64.49
C HIS A 612 -45.78 -33.05 -65.53
N GLY A 613 -46.57 -33.93 -66.15
CA GLY A 613 -46.15 -34.78 -67.27
C GLY A 613 -46.36 -34.09 -68.63
N ASN A 614 -45.69 -34.57 -69.67
CA ASN A 614 -45.71 -34.02 -71.03
C ASN A 614 -46.96 -34.42 -71.83
N ASN A 615 -47.76 -35.40 -71.40
CA ASN A 615 -48.99 -35.84 -72.08
C ASN A 615 -50.15 -36.01 -71.08
N THR A 616 -51.02 -35.01 -70.96
CA THR A 616 -52.14 -35.00 -69.98
C THR A 616 -53.27 -35.97 -70.32
N ASP A 617 -53.51 -36.26 -71.60
CA ASP A 617 -54.67 -37.04 -72.06
C ASP A 617 -54.52 -38.57 -71.87
N GLU A 618 -53.29 -39.07 -71.69
CA GLU A 618 -53.01 -40.52 -71.53
C GLU A 618 -53.07 -40.98 -70.06
N LEU A 619 -53.16 -40.06 -69.09
CA LEU A 619 -53.05 -40.35 -67.65
C LEU A 619 -54.41 -40.53 -66.93
N GLU A 620 -55.51 -40.72 -67.67
CA GLU A 620 -56.87 -40.83 -67.10
C GLU A 620 -57.13 -42.14 -66.32
N GLN A 621 -56.42 -43.22 -66.65
CA GLN A 621 -56.46 -44.49 -65.92
C GLN A 621 -55.27 -44.58 -64.94
N GLY A 622 -55.56 -44.73 -63.65
CA GLY A 622 -54.53 -44.69 -62.62
C GLY A 622 -54.80 -45.57 -61.42
N LEU A 623 -54.09 -45.29 -60.33
CA LEU A 623 -54.13 -46.01 -59.06
C LEU A 623 -55.56 -46.28 -58.57
N VAL A 624 -56.46 -45.30 -58.75
CA VAL A 624 -57.87 -45.36 -58.35
C VAL A 624 -58.64 -46.47 -59.09
N ASN A 625 -58.29 -46.79 -60.33
CA ASN A 625 -58.94 -47.84 -61.11
C ASN A 625 -58.68 -49.24 -60.53
N VAL A 626 -57.45 -49.50 -60.08
CA VAL A 626 -57.09 -50.75 -59.38
C VAL A 626 -57.70 -50.79 -57.99
N LEU A 627 -57.66 -49.65 -57.28
CA LEU A 627 -58.21 -49.45 -55.94
C LEU A 627 -59.70 -49.76 -55.82
N ASN A 628 -60.50 -49.31 -56.80
CA ASN A 628 -61.96 -49.43 -56.79
C ASN A 628 -62.47 -50.75 -57.37
N SER A 629 -61.59 -51.58 -57.93
CA SER A 629 -61.95 -52.85 -58.55
C SER A 629 -61.64 -54.04 -57.64
N ASP A 630 -62.43 -55.11 -57.71
CA ASP A 630 -62.14 -56.40 -57.03
C ASP A 630 -61.14 -57.26 -57.83
N THR A 631 -60.41 -56.64 -58.74
CA THR A 631 -59.49 -57.30 -59.69
C THR A 631 -58.13 -57.60 -59.07
N ASP A 632 -57.34 -58.42 -59.77
CA ASP A 632 -56.01 -58.85 -59.35
C ASP A 632 -55.06 -57.65 -59.11
N PRO A 633 -54.46 -57.52 -57.91
CA PRO A 633 -53.42 -56.52 -57.59
C PRO A 633 -52.28 -56.42 -58.61
N GLN A 634 -51.99 -57.49 -59.36
CA GLN A 634 -50.98 -57.51 -60.42
C GLN A 634 -51.31 -56.58 -61.60
N GLN A 635 -52.58 -56.15 -61.76
CA GLN A 635 -52.97 -55.18 -62.79
C GLN A 635 -52.32 -53.81 -62.61
N LEU A 636 -51.78 -53.48 -61.43
CA LEU A 636 -50.98 -52.28 -61.20
C LEU A 636 -49.79 -52.19 -62.19
N LEU A 637 -49.20 -53.33 -62.56
CA LEU A 637 -48.06 -53.39 -63.48
C LEU A 637 -48.41 -52.90 -64.90
N ASN A 638 -49.69 -52.95 -65.27
CA ASN A 638 -50.18 -52.55 -66.58
C ASN A 638 -50.54 -51.05 -66.65
N LEU A 639 -50.53 -50.34 -65.51
CA LEU A 639 -50.85 -48.91 -65.40
C LEU A 639 -49.61 -48.00 -65.45
N VAL A 640 -48.45 -48.57 -65.78
CA VAL A 640 -47.20 -47.81 -65.88
C VAL A 640 -47.16 -47.07 -67.22
N HIS A 641 -47.14 -45.74 -67.15
CA HIS A 641 -46.94 -44.85 -68.28
C HIS A 641 -45.45 -44.50 -68.35
N TYR A 642 -44.87 -44.43 -69.55
CA TYR A 642 -43.46 -44.07 -69.73
C TYR A 642 -43.35 -42.74 -70.48
N GLU A 643 -42.64 -41.79 -69.90
CA GLU A 643 -42.39 -40.47 -70.47
C GLU A 643 -40.89 -40.14 -70.32
N ASP A 644 -40.17 -39.93 -71.42
CA ASP A 644 -38.74 -39.56 -71.41
C ASP A 644 -37.85 -40.45 -70.52
N GLY A 645 -38.16 -41.75 -70.43
CA GLY A 645 -37.44 -42.71 -69.60
C GLY A 645 -37.91 -42.80 -68.14
N LEU A 646 -38.82 -41.93 -67.70
CA LEU A 646 -39.48 -41.97 -66.40
C LEU A 646 -40.75 -42.83 -66.45
N ALA A 647 -40.87 -43.79 -65.54
CA ALA A 647 -42.10 -44.57 -65.36
C ALA A 647 -43.02 -43.87 -64.34
N ILE A 648 -44.32 -43.77 -64.63
CA ILE A 648 -45.30 -43.05 -63.79
C ILE A 648 -46.57 -43.89 -63.64
N ILE A 649 -47.06 -43.99 -62.41
CA ILE A 649 -48.41 -44.46 -62.09
C ILE A 649 -49.19 -43.26 -61.50
N PRO A 650 -50.07 -42.62 -62.28
CA PRO A 650 -50.88 -41.50 -61.80
C PRO A 650 -51.99 -42.00 -60.86
N VAL A 651 -52.65 -41.08 -60.13
CA VAL A 651 -53.86 -41.40 -59.36
C VAL A 651 -55.01 -41.81 -60.29
N GLY A 652 -55.13 -41.17 -61.46
CA GLY A 652 -56.23 -41.36 -62.41
C GLY A 652 -57.47 -40.51 -62.06
N THR A 653 -58.54 -40.67 -62.84
CA THR A 653 -59.79 -39.91 -62.65
C THR A 653 -60.51 -40.31 -61.35
N MET A 654 -60.65 -39.35 -60.43
CA MET A 654 -61.25 -39.59 -59.13
C MET A 654 -62.76 -39.32 -59.16
N ASN A 655 -63.58 -40.36 -58.97
CA ASN A 655 -65.03 -40.22 -58.85
C ASN A 655 -65.41 -39.78 -57.41
N ALA A 656 -66.11 -38.65 -57.27
CA ALA A 656 -66.50 -38.10 -55.98
C ALA A 656 -67.52 -39.01 -55.26
N GLY A 657 -67.13 -39.62 -54.13
CA GLY A 657 -68.09 -40.35 -53.29
C GLY A 657 -67.54 -41.15 -52.11
N HIS A 658 -66.29 -41.64 -52.14
CA HIS A 658 -65.76 -42.49 -51.07
C HIS A 658 -64.30 -42.14 -50.70
N PRO A 659 -64.00 -41.79 -49.43
CA PRO A 659 -62.63 -41.55 -48.98
C PRO A 659 -61.86 -42.87 -48.94
N ILE A 660 -60.86 -43.00 -49.81
CA ILE A 660 -59.97 -44.16 -49.86
C ILE A 660 -58.99 -44.09 -48.68
N ARG A 661 -58.98 -45.12 -47.83
CA ARG A 661 -58.01 -45.28 -46.73
C ARG A 661 -56.76 -45.99 -47.25
N LEU A 662 -55.63 -45.29 -47.35
CA LEU A 662 -54.36 -45.83 -47.85
C LEU A 662 -53.93 -47.10 -47.12
N GLN A 663 -54.12 -47.17 -45.79
CA GLN A 663 -53.75 -48.33 -44.97
C GLN A 663 -54.36 -49.65 -45.48
N ARG A 664 -55.65 -49.64 -45.86
CA ARG A 664 -56.36 -50.85 -46.30
C ARG A 664 -55.90 -51.32 -47.69
N TRP A 665 -55.49 -50.38 -48.53
CA TRP A 665 -55.01 -50.64 -49.88
C TRP A 665 -53.58 -51.15 -49.90
N LEU A 666 -52.68 -50.52 -49.13
CA LEU A 666 -51.28 -50.88 -49.10
C LEU A 666 -51.09 -52.38 -48.83
N SER A 667 -51.82 -52.94 -47.86
CA SER A 667 -51.76 -54.38 -47.57
C SER A 667 -52.23 -55.29 -48.72
N ARG A 668 -53.11 -54.81 -49.61
CA ARG A 668 -53.55 -55.56 -50.80
C ARG A 668 -52.54 -55.48 -51.94
N LEU A 669 -51.83 -54.36 -52.07
CA LEU A 669 -50.87 -54.15 -53.15
C LEU A 669 -49.43 -54.49 -52.79
N ASP A 670 -49.13 -54.82 -51.54
CA ASP A 670 -47.77 -55.17 -51.07
C ASP A 670 -47.02 -56.12 -52.05
N PRO A 671 -47.61 -57.21 -52.60
CA PRO A 671 -46.91 -58.06 -53.58
C PRO A 671 -46.59 -57.36 -54.91
N ALA A 672 -47.50 -56.51 -55.40
CA ALA A 672 -47.31 -55.76 -56.63
C ALA A 672 -46.29 -54.62 -56.45
N LEU A 673 -46.34 -53.92 -55.32
CA LEU A 673 -45.38 -52.89 -54.95
C LEU A 673 -43.98 -53.47 -54.78
N GLN A 674 -43.83 -54.63 -54.11
CA GLN A 674 -42.55 -55.34 -54.05
C GLN A 674 -42.03 -55.69 -55.43
N THR A 675 -42.90 -56.19 -56.32
CA THR A 675 -42.49 -56.50 -57.71
C THR A 675 -41.98 -55.26 -58.45
N LEU A 676 -42.63 -54.11 -58.24
CA LEU A 676 -42.18 -52.83 -58.81
C LEU A 676 -40.84 -52.38 -58.20
N THR A 677 -40.67 -52.45 -56.88
CA THR A 677 -39.40 -52.09 -56.19
C THR A 677 -38.21 -52.97 -56.62
N HIS A 678 -38.45 -54.19 -57.12
CA HIS A 678 -37.38 -55.03 -57.69
C HIS A 678 -37.10 -54.73 -59.16
N LYS A 679 -38.04 -54.11 -59.89
CA LYS A 679 -37.94 -53.83 -61.33
C LYS A 679 -37.25 -52.49 -61.62
N TYR A 680 -37.38 -51.52 -60.73
CA TYR A 680 -36.79 -50.18 -60.86
C TYR A 680 -35.71 -49.98 -59.81
N ASP A 681 -34.69 -49.19 -60.15
CA ASP A 681 -33.61 -48.84 -59.23
C ASP A 681 -34.11 -47.90 -58.11
N LEU A 682 -35.09 -47.05 -58.39
CA LEU A 682 -35.72 -46.15 -57.42
C LEU A 682 -37.23 -46.00 -57.65
N VAL A 683 -38.02 -46.23 -56.60
CA VAL A 683 -39.46 -45.98 -56.56
C VAL A 683 -39.76 -44.79 -55.67
N ILE A 684 -40.34 -43.73 -56.23
CA ILE A 684 -40.69 -42.50 -55.52
C ILE A 684 -42.20 -42.42 -55.33
N TYR A 685 -42.64 -42.33 -54.09
CA TYR A 685 -44.04 -42.15 -53.74
C TYR A 685 -44.31 -40.67 -53.49
N ASN A 686 -45.16 -40.05 -54.29
CA ASN A 686 -45.71 -38.73 -53.96
C ASN A 686 -46.79 -38.93 -52.91
N ALA A 687 -46.43 -38.75 -51.64
CA ALA A 687 -47.27 -39.06 -50.50
C ALA A 687 -48.28 -37.93 -50.21
N PRO A 688 -49.40 -38.18 -49.53
CA PRO A 688 -50.18 -37.09 -48.95
C PRO A 688 -49.35 -36.33 -47.91
N LEU A 689 -49.76 -35.10 -47.56
CA LEU A 689 -49.05 -34.31 -46.55
C LEU A 689 -48.81 -35.09 -45.26
N LEU A 690 -47.70 -34.79 -44.58
CA LEU A 690 -47.30 -35.50 -43.37
C LEU A 690 -48.28 -35.29 -42.20
N THR A 691 -49.09 -34.23 -42.28
CA THR A 691 -50.17 -33.91 -41.35
C THR A 691 -51.43 -34.78 -41.56
N VAL A 692 -51.53 -35.50 -42.68
CA VAL A 692 -52.65 -36.43 -42.95
C VAL A 692 -52.45 -37.73 -42.16
N PRO A 693 -53.44 -38.19 -41.36
CA PRO A 693 -53.29 -39.34 -40.47
C PRO A 693 -52.90 -40.66 -41.12
N ASP A 694 -53.25 -40.86 -42.40
CA ASP A 694 -52.99 -42.12 -43.12
C ASP A 694 -51.58 -42.17 -43.74
N THR A 695 -50.86 -41.04 -43.82
CA THR A 695 -49.53 -40.94 -44.46
C THR A 695 -48.48 -41.84 -43.81
N PRO A 696 -48.34 -41.92 -42.47
CA PRO A 696 -47.33 -42.78 -41.85
C PRO A 696 -47.40 -44.28 -42.25
N PHE A 697 -48.59 -44.79 -42.60
CA PHE A 697 -48.73 -46.19 -43.06
C PHE A 697 -48.08 -46.45 -44.42
N LEU A 698 -48.02 -45.42 -45.29
CA LEU A 698 -47.27 -45.45 -46.55
C LEU A 698 -45.77 -45.32 -46.28
N LEU A 699 -45.39 -44.35 -45.45
CA LEU A 699 -43.99 -44.07 -45.13
C LEU A 699 -43.28 -45.29 -44.51
N ASN A 700 -43.97 -46.08 -43.68
CA ASN A 700 -43.43 -47.31 -43.08
C ASN A 700 -43.19 -48.47 -44.08
N ARG A 701 -43.57 -48.30 -45.35
CA ARG A 701 -43.32 -49.27 -46.44
C ARG A 701 -42.27 -48.78 -47.43
N THR A 702 -41.65 -47.65 -47.15
CA THR A 702 -40.55 -47.07 -47.93
C THR A 702 -39.27 -47.09 -47.11
N ASP A 703 -38.12 -47.11 -47.76
CA ASP A 703 -36.82 -47.11 -47.08
C ASP A 703 -36.55 -45.77 -46.35
N GLY A 704 -37.25 -44.70 -46.74
CA GLY A 704 -37.29 -43.46 -45.97
C GLY A 704 -38.13 -42.35 -46.60
N VAL A 705 -38.18 -41.21 -45.90
CA VAL A 705 -38.96 -40.04 -46.29
C VAL A 705 -38.07 -38.83 -46.57
N CYS A 706 -38.37 -38.11 -47.66
CA CYS A 706 -37.84 -36.79 -47.95
C CYS A 706 -38.91 -35.74 -47.66
N LEU A 707 -38.60 -34.80 -46.78
CA LEU A 707 -39.51 -33.73 -46.40
C LEU A 707 -39.28 -32.49 -47.29
N ILE A 708 -40.34 -31.94 -47.83
CA ILE A 708 -40.31 -30.71 -48.62
C ILE A 708 -40.83 -29.55 -47.76
N VAL A 709 -40.05 -28.47 -47.66
CA VAL A 709 -40.32 -27.32 -46.80
C VAL A 709 -40.21 -26.01 -47.58
N ARG A 710 -41.26 -25.19 -47.55
CA ARG A 710 -41.29 -23.89 -48.22
C ARG A 710 -40.73 -22.79 -47.33
N LEU A 711 -39.63 -22.16 -47.75
CA LEU A 711 -39.00 -21.07 -47.01
C LEU A 711 -39.94 -19.86 -46.93
N LYS A 712 -40.00 -19.25 -45.75
CA LYS A 712 -40.83 -18.10 -45.32
C LYS A 712 -42.32 -18.37 -45.14
N TYR A 713 -42.79 -19.57 -45.47
CA TYR A 713 -44.21 -19.94 -45.37
C TYR A 713 -44.44 -21.07 -44.39
N THR A 714 -43.64 -22.14 -44.45
CA THR A 714 -43.85 -23.31 -43.59
C THR A 714 -43.54 -22.99 -42.13
N SER A 715 -44.45 -23.43 -41.25
CA SER A 715 -44.36 -23.22 -39.80
C SER A 715 -43.30 -24.11 -39.16
N GLN A 716 -42.39 -23.52 -38.37
CA GLN A 716 -41.36 -24.30 -37.69
C GLN A 716 -41.97 -25.28 -36.68
N SER A 717 -42.94 -24.81 -35.88
CA SER A 717 -43.59 -25.66 -34.87
C SER A 717 -44.34 -26.85 -35.48
N GLN A 718 -45.03 -26.65 -36.60
CA GLN A 718 -45.76 -27.73 -37.29
C GLN A 718 -44.78 -28.74 -37.91
N THR A 719 -43.66 -28.24 -38.46
CA THR A 719 -42.58 -29.08 -39.01
C THR A 719 -41.97 -29.98 -37.96
N HIS A 720 -41.61 -29.42 -36.81
CA HIS A 720 -41.10 -30.19 -35.67
C HIS A 720 -42.08 -31.24 -35.17
N GLN A 721 -43.36 -30.88 -35.05
CA GLN A 721 -44.39 -31.82 -34.60
C GLN A 721 -44.59 -32.98 -35.59
N ALA A 722 -44.55 -32.69 -36.88
CA ALA A 722 -44.68 -33.69 -37.94
C ALA A 722 -43.47 -34.65 -37.96
N LEU A 723 -42.25 -34.12 -37.87
CA LEU A 723 -41.02 -34.93 -37.78
C LEU A 723 -40.96 -35.78 -36.51
N THR A 724 -41.34 -35.23 -35.36
CA THR A 724 -41.44 -36.00 -34.10
C THR A 724 -42.40 -37.19 -34.25
N THR A 725 -43.43 -37.06 -35.08
CA THR A 725 -44.38 -38.14 -35.36
C THR A 725 -43.76 -39.22 -36.25
N VAL A 726 -42.96 -38.84 -37.25
CA VAL A 726 -42.20 -39.76 -38.11
C VAL A 726 -41.14 -40.52 -37.30
N GLU A 727 -40.38 -39.82 -36.46
CA GLU A 727 -39.37 -40.40 -35.57
C GLU A 727 -39.98 -41.43 -34.61
N LYS A 728 -41.16 -41.15 -34.03
CA LYS A 728 -41.88 -42.10 -33.16
C LYS A 728 -42.22 -43.41 -33.86
N PHE A 729 -42.44 -43.38 -35.17
CA PHE A 729 -42.74 -44.56 -35.98
C PHE A 729 -41.49 -45.21 -36.56
N GLN A 730 -40.29 -44.75 -36.17
CA GLN A 730 -39.00 -45.28 -36.62
C GLN A 730 -38.80 -45.25 -38.14
N ILE A 731 -39.49 -44.33 -38.82
CA ILE A 731 -39.33 -44.12 -40.26
C ILE A 731 -38.08 -43.26 -40.49
N PRO A 732 -37.10 -43.69 -41.31
CA PRO A 732 -35.91 -42.90 -41.61
C PRO A 732 -36.26 -41.62 -42.38
N VAL A 733 -35.89 -40.45 -41.86
CA VAL A 733 -35.95 -39.19 -42.61
C VAL A 733 -34.62 -39.03 -43.34
N LEU A 734 -34.66 -39.15 -44.67
CA LEU A 734 -33.48 -39.13 -45.53
C LEU A 734 -32.93 -37.70 -45.69
N GLY A 735 -33.82 -36.72 -45.77
CA GLY A 735 -33.40 -35.34 -45.92
C GLY A 735 -34.54 -34.38 -46.11
N VAL A 736 -34.15 -33.11 -46.28
CA VAL A 736 -35.06 -32.00 -46.49
C VAL A 736 -34.71 -31.31 -47.80
N ILE A 737 -35.74 -31.02 -48.61
CA ILE A 737 -35.63 -30.14 -49.77
C ILE A 737 -36.37 -28.84 -49.46
N ALA A 738 -35.70 -27.72 -49.67
CA ALA A 738 -36.28 -26.41 -49.48
C ALA A 738 -36.90 -25.90 -50.80
N THR A 739 -38.06 -25.24 -50.73
CA THR A 739 -38.62 -24.51 -51.88
C THR A 739 -38.64 -23.00 -51.63
N ILE A 740 -38.39 -22.21 -52.67
CA ILE A 740 -38.25 -20.74 -52.62
C ILE A 740 -39.25 -19.99 -53.49
#